data_AF-A0A8T3PM71-F1
#
_entry.id   AF-A0A8T3PM71-F1
#
_cell.length_a   1.000
_cell.length_b   1.000
_cell.length_c   1.000
_cell.angle_alpha   90.00
_cell.angle_beta   90.00
_cell.angle_gamma   90.00
#
_symmetry.space_group_name_H-M   'P 1'
#
loop_
_entity.id
_entity.type
_entity.pdbx_description
1 polymer ?
#
loop_
_entity_poly.entity_id
_entity_poly.type
_entity_poly.pdbx_seq_one_letter_code
_entity_poly.pdbx_strand_id
1 'polypeptide(L)'
;MNDSELRCALDPAGGQTTITTTNLTPNVGEMLSAVNNGQPLVITNAAFVAGHGIVLTGRCTFLNVDAPVELRAATDADGNVQLVLRFTLLGATRGPGDWTFSTSFPSLPQQPDWKKPYRDPTSVPLDGLALSDAAFVVVTKDQTDPVGVPLTAGINFVSKLQPSGLVGFVKTLFGQTAPVTLSGSIHLPRPTDTFSPLASGAWPWNTTGPPPGICLHADLSTDQSLGAMTLRGIGLRMYSPPSAGWLARNPTYQPAAAYVGELAIPSASVKKATAVAPIISGADSLQLLVAFDDVSVANLTSLADAVGGTTPLIAGMPPDVRSGGDALGHLALGHLQLTNLGLELEAGSAGPAVTYVSVRIGMPQLKWNTGHFTVESVFTTFEVTTPFSAPRLEVSVDGQVKVEGVVPPVDVAASSTDGFVVHARLADAVKIPLKDLISTYAPGIRAPGDLMVNALSVAIAPTKYYSMALAMAGQPNPWVIPLGPTPLTISDVMLAFTRPSTGSVSGAIGGRLALGSIGTLDIAYEVPGPFRLRGSVPEVKLSQIVATLTDQRLPRGFDLDFVDSTALIQLESDDYLFQFATQVRGLGNFALQVQETDGTWGFAAGLDLSLGKPSSVPGLDALAEFEEFFGLHTFLLVVSTFDAPGFTFPDLAAFDNPAFDNPKISAKRIALPPQSTNLIAGLNVYAQWTLDTTSRQQLLKTLLGLDPTLAITLQIGEDPTQNCKLFVDYSTTINGLPLNCQFGGRIQSGEIGLFLTGTMPIEIQGRTHQFDVWLQFVENGAFLSGTMKDPTPIDFVAFKLANPALKIGTDWEGIASLGIMGTIQMDLEAGSKLQASVAVFFDSTDPAKSMLAGSLSDLSLKDVAHAIAGTAVPEWLDPILESVAVRGTHAFKIPGALAGDLDNLKLDAVAAAFAREGKTKVASSTAQALLVTGTPGAIWYLTDLSGEYPRHYQLSKQGDDIVVSLEAQLYCAPQDTAIGSNTFKEGFLVSGSLDLLGIKSESTIFINRAKGVAIESATDRIFIGTETLFVLESEHGQGGPTLSAATFEQPDHEVERSRKPHMFINGTVGILGVRSALYVDVNADGLAFELTGWLLPGAVFEVQGRVMDLYDLEIRGTIAVTIETIDLGPRGKISIDTGVSCELDIKVKDGVMSAGLDAAVTFHGERHALSRSRRSQGCARGSRREAVRSV
;
A
#
# COMPACT_ATOMS: atom_id res chain seq x y z
N MET A 1 79.24 -44.48 -12.93
CA MET A 1 79.94 -44.73 -11.65
C MET A 1 80.29 -46.21 -11.57
N ASN A 2 81.53 -46.60 -11.31
CA ASN A 2 81.88 -48.04 -11.17
C ASN A 2 81.58 -48.57 -9.75
N ASP A 3 81.58 -49.89 -9.55
CA ASP A 3 81.24 -50.51 -8.25
C ASP A 3 82.17 -50.08 -7.10
N SER A 4 83.44 -49.74 -7.38
CA SER A 4 84.38 -49.28 -6.35
C SER A 4 84.07 -47.85 -5.90
N GLU A 5 83.70 -46.97 -6.85
CA GLU A 5 83.22 -45.61 -6.58
C GLU A 5 81.89 -45.63 -5.83
N LEU A 6 80.95 -46.50 -6.24
CA LEU A 6 79.65 -46.66 -5.60
C LEU A 6 79.79 -47.18 -4.16
N ARG A 7 80.70 -48.15 -3.94
CA ARG A 7 80.99 -48.67 -2.60
C ARG A 7 81.60 -47.59 -1.70
N CYS A 8 82.50 -46.76 -2.23
CA CYS A 8 83.09 -45.64 -1.50
C CYS A 8 82.03 -44.56 -1.17
N ALA A 9 81.15 -44.24 -2.12
CA ALA A 9 80.07 -43.26 -1.94
C ALA A 9 79.03 -43.69 -0.88
N LEU A 10 78.90 -44.99 -0.62
CA LEU A 10 77.98 -45.57 0.36
C LEU A 10 78.66 -46.01 1.66
N ASP A 11 79.96 -45.72 1.84
CA ASP A 11 80.72 -46.16 3.02
C ASP A 11 80.16 -45.57 4.33
N PRO A 12 79.82 -46.40 5.35
CA PRO A 12 79.24 -45.93 6.61
C PRO A 12 80.19 -45.12 7.50
N ALA A 13 80.38 -43.84 7.22
CA ALA A 13 81.16 -42.95 8.08
C ALA A 13 80.47 -42.78 9.45
N GLY A 14 81.12 -43.22 10.54
CA GLY A 14 80.55 -43.13 11.90
C GLY A 14 79.31 -44.02 12.12
N GLY A 15 79.15 -45.08 11.31
CA GLY A 15 77.97 -45.96 11.36
C GLY A 15 76.75 -45.37 10.66
N GLN A 16 76.92 -44.36 9.80
CA GLN A 16 75.84 -43.72 9.05
C GLN A 16 76.18 -43.62 7.56
N THR A 17 75.21 -43.96 6.70
CA THR A 17 75.27 -43.80 5.24
C THR A 17 74.12 -42.88 4.80
N THR A 18 74.40 -41.93 3.92
CA THR A 18 73.39 -41.00 3.40
C THR A 18 73.25 -41.14 1.89
N ILE A 19 72.03 -41.44 1.42
CA ILE A 19 71.67 -41.49 0.01
C ILE A 19 71.19 -40.11 -0.39
N THR A 20 71.96 -39.43 -1.24
CA THR A 20 71.73 -38.03 -1.64
C THR A 20 72.07 -37.84 -3.12
N THR A 21 71.52 -36.79 -3.73
CA THR A 21 71.75 -36.40 -5.12
C THR A 21 73.18 -35.96 -5.41
N THR A 22 73.94 -35.58 -4.38
CA THR A 22 75.33 -35.13 -4.51
C THR A 22 76.34 -36.26 -4.65
N ASN A 23 75.98 -37.47 -4.21
CA ASN A 23 76.92 -38.58 -4.03
C ASN A 23 76.65 -39.75 -4.98
N LEU A 24 75.57 -39.72 -5.75
CA LEU A 24 75.10 -40.79 -6.63
C LEU A 24 74.60 -40.22 -7.98
N THR A 25 74.23 -41.08 -8.92
CA THR A 25 73.83 -40.69 -10.28
C THR A 25 72.45 -39.98 -10.33
N PRO A 26 72.14 -39.19 -11.38
CA PRO A 26 70.93 -38.36 -11.44
C PRO A 26 69.60 -39.10 -11.23
N ASN A 27 69.48 -40.36 -11.69
CA ASN A 27 68.29 -41.19 -11.51
C ASN A 27 67.98 -41.49 -10.02
N VAL A 28 68.99 -41.46 -9.15
CA VAL A 28 68.78 -41.53 -7.69
C VAL A 28 68.13 -40.25 -7.18
N GLY A 29 68.46 -39.09 -7.76
CA GLY A 29 67.80 -37.83 -7.42
C GLY A 29 66.35 -37.74 -7.89
N GLU A 30 66.02 -38.31 -9.06
CA GLU A 30 64.64 -38.46 -9.49
C GLU A 30 63.83 -39.37 -8.56
N MET A 31 64.44 -40.49 -8.12
CA MET A 31 63.85 -41.38 -7.13
C MET A 31 63.65 -40.68 -5.78
N LEU A 32 64.65 -39.97 -5.24
CA LEU A 32 64.51 -39.21 -3.99
C LEU A 32 63.44 -38.11 -4.09
N SER A 33 63.34 -37.44 -5.24
CA SER A 33 62.27 -36.47 -5.53
C SER A 33 60.88 -37.12 -5.46
N ALA A 34 60.75 -38.32 -6.02
CA ALA A 34 59.49 -39.07 -6.02
C ALA A 34 59.13 -39.70 -4.66
N VAL A 35 60.11 -40.15 -3.87
CA VAL A 35 59.85 -40.98 -2.67
C VAL A 35 60.04 -40.26 -1.34
N ASN A 36 60.80 -39.16 -1.32
CA ASN A 36 61.15 -38.44 -0.10
C ASN A 36 61.21 -36.91 -0.29
N ASN A 37 60.45 -36.36 -1.24
CA ASN A 37 60.43 -34.92 -1.56
C ASN A 37 61.82 -34.31 -1.82
N GLY A 38 62.73 -35.09 -2.40
CA GLY A 38 64.10 -34.68 -2.71
C GLY A 38 65.04 -34.66 -1.50
N GLN A 39 64.57 -35.01 -0.30
CA GLN A 39 65.40 -35.10 0.89
C GLN A 39 66.24 -36.39 0.89
N PRO A 40 67.48 -36.34 1.41
CA PRO A 40 68.32 -37.53 1.53
C PRO A 40 67.69 -38.62 2.42
N LEU A 41 67.98 -39.88 2.12
CA LEU A 41 67.67 -41.01 3.02
C LEU A 41 68.90 -41.33 3.87
N VAL A 42 68.71 -41.35 5.18
CA VAL A 42 69.79 -41.56 6.15
C VAL A 42 69.65 -42.94 6.78
N ILE A 43 70.62 -43.82 6.53
CA ILE A 43 70.72 -45.13 7.14
C ILE A 43 71.69 -45.04 8.33
N THR A 44 71.18 -45.22 9.54
CA THR A 44 71.92 -45.28 10.79
C THR A 44 72.24 -46.72 11.18
N ASN A 45 73.28 -46.94 11.98
CA ASN A 45 73.85 -48.26 12.25
C ASN A 45 74.14 -49.03 10.95
N ALA A 46 74.56 -48.30 9.90
CA ALA A 46 74.81 -48.85 8.58
C ALA A 46 76.07 -49.73 8.60
N ALA A 47 75.94 -50.95 8.08
CA ALA A 47 77.06 -51.89 7.95
C ALA A 47 76.94 -52.71 6.66
N PHE A 48 78.07 -52.92 5.98
CA PHE A 48 78.13 -53.81 4.82
C PHE A 48 77.94 -55.27 5.24
N VAL A 49 77.17 -56.01 4.45
CA VAL A 49 77.01 -57.45 4.61
C VAL A 49 78.17 -58.16 3.91
N ALA A 50 79.01 -58.86 4.67
CA ALA A 50 80.19 -59.54 4.13
C ALA A 50 79.81 -60.61 3.10
N GLY A 51 80.46 -60.60 1.92
CA GLY A 51 80.25 -61.60 0.87
C GLY A 51 79.05 -61.37 -0.06
N HIS A 52 78.28 -60.28 0.11
CA HIS A 52 77.05 -60.02 -0.62
C HIS A 52 77.08 -58.72 -1.45
N GLY A 53 78.00 -58.58 -2.42
CA GLY A 53 78.05 -57.39 -3.29
C GLY A 53 78.07 -56.05 -2.52
N ILE A 54 77.43 -55.01 -3.06
CA ILE A 54 77.19 -53.74 -2.33
C ILE A 54 75.82 -53.84 -1.64
N VAL A 55 75.78 -54.55 -0.52
CA VAL A 55 74.60 -54.66 0.34
C VAL A 55 74.90 -54.08 1.71
N LEU A 56 74.04 -53.17 2.16
CA LEU A 56 74.11 -52.49 3.45
C LEU A 56 72.86 -52.79 4.25
N THR A 57 73.01 -52.97 5.55
CA THR A 57 71.89 -53.08 6.50
C THR A 57 72.00 -51.99 7.56
N GLY A 58 70.87 -51.55 8.10
CA GLY A 58 70.83 -50.55 9.16
C GLY A 58 69.39 -50.20 9.52
N ARG A 59 69.18 -48.99 10.04
CA ARG A 59 67.87 -48.42 10.34
C ARG A 59 67.69 -47.09 9.64
N CYS A 60 66.52 -46.87 9.06
CA CYS A 60 66.20 -45.62 8.37
C CYS A 60 64.76 -45.23 8.69
N THR A 61 64.56 -43.95 8.98
CA THR A 61 63.23 -43.37 9.10
C THR A 61 62.71 -43.05 7.71
N PHE A 62 61.69 -43.77 7.28
CA PHE A 62 61.06 -43.60 5.97
C PHE A 62 59.55 -43.67 6.11
N LEU A 63 58.82 -42.73 5.50
CA LEU A 63 57.35 -42.61 5.61
C LEU A 63 56.87 -42.75 7.06
N ASN A 64 57.39 -41.90 7.97
CA ASN A 64 57.05 -41.84 9.40
C ASN A 64 57.35 -43.11 10.22
N VAL A 65 58.12 -44.06 9.69
CA VAL A 65 58.47 -45.31 10.40
C VAL A 65 59.98 -45.45 10.46
N ASP A 66 60.53 -45.66 11.65
CA ASP A 66 61.91 -46.11 11.82
C ASP A 66 61.99 -47.64 11.68
N ALA A 67 62.44 -48.09 10.52
CA ALA A 67 62.43 -49.50 10.14
C ALA A 67 63.85 -50.04 9.87
N PRO A 68 64.09 -51.34 10.15
CA PRO A 68 65.23 -52.05 9.58
C PRO A 68 65.19 -51.93 8.05
N VAL A 69 66.30 -51.50 7.46
CA VAL A 69 66.44 -51.35 6.01
C VAL A 69 67.60 -52.19 5.50
N GLU A 70 67.35 -52.89 4.39
CA GLU A 70 68.38 -53.50 3.55
C GLU A 70 68.48 -52.71 2.25
N LEU A 71 69.64 -52.12 2.00
CA LEU A 71 69.98 -51.45 0.76
C LEU A 71 70.82 -52.39 -0.10
N ARG A 72 70.37 -52.69 -1.31
CA ARG A 72 71.18 -53.30 -2.36
C ARG A 72 71.47 -52.26 -3.42
N ALA A 73 72.74 -52.14 -3.81
CA ALA A 73 73.16 -51.22 -4.85
C ALA A 73 73.97 -51.96 -5.92
N ALA A 74 73.81 -51.56 -7.17
CA ALA A 74 74.62 -52.00 -8.29
C ALA A 74 74.66 -50.90 -9.36
N THR A 75 75.66 -50.90 -10.23
CA THR A 75 75.65 -50.05 -11.42
C THR A 75 75.13 -50.84 -12.63
N ASP A 76 74.25 -50.26 -13.43
CA ASP A 76 73.86 -50.83 -14.72
C ASP A 76 74.89 -50.58 -15.84
N ALA A 77 74.60 -51.10 -17.04
CA ALA A 77 75.49 -50.99 -18.21
C ALA A 77 75.75 -49.53 -18.65
N ASP A 78 74.85 -48.60 -18.32
CA ASP A 78 74.95 -47.18 -18.66
C ASP A 78 75.68 -46.37 -17.57
N GLY A 79 76.14 -47.04 -16.51
CA GLY A 79 76.82 -46.38 -15.41
C GLY A 79 75.89 -45.76 -14.38
N ASN A 80 74.57 -45.98 -14.47
CA ASN A 80 73.57 -45.49 -13.52
C ASN A 80 73.47 -46.41 -12.30
N VAL A 81 73.37 -45.79 -11.13
CA VAL A 81 73.21 -46.50 -9.86
C VAL A 81 71.78 -47.01 -9.74
N GLN A 82 71.65 -48.32 -9.54
CA GLN A 82 70.39 -49.00 -9.29
C GLN A 82 70.29 -49.39 -7.82
N LEU A 83 69.29 -48.85 -7.13
CA LEU A 83 69.08 -49.09 -5.70
C LEU A 83 67.81 -49.90 -5.47
N VAL A 84 67.87 -50.82 -4.51
CA VAL A 84 66.73 -51.51 -3.92
C VAL A 84 66.82 -51.35 -2.41
N LEU A 85 65.90 -50.58 -1.83
CA LEU A 85 65.78 -50.43 -0.39
C LEU A 85 64.55 -51.17 0.09
N ARG A 86 64.76 -52.19 0.93
CA ARG A 86 63.68 -52.94 1.57
C ARG A 86 63.57 -52.54 3.04
N PHE A 87 62.50 -51.84 3.38
CA PHE A 87 62.15 -51.46 4.75
C PHE A 87 61.20 -52.51 5.32
N THR A 88 61.65 -53.27 6.33
CA THR A 88 60.82 -54.32 6.93
C THR A 88 59.89 -53.72 7.97
N LEU A 89 58.58 -53.87 7.77
CA LEU A 89 57.53 -53.26 8.59
C LEU A 89 56.93 -54.27 9.57
N LEU A 90 56.63 -55.49 9.09
CA LEU A 90 56.07 -56.58 9.88
C LEU A 90 56.83 -57.88 9.63
N GLY A 91 56.99 -58.69 10.68
CA GLY A 91 57.48 -60.07 10.57
C GLY A 91 56.36 -61.08 10.32
N ALA A 92 56.63 -62.36 10.60
CA ALA A 92 55.68 -63.45 10.39
C ALA A 92 54.47 -63.44 11.36
N THR A 93 54.57 -62.77 12.51
CA THR A 93 53.52 -62.70 13.53
C THR A 93 53.28 -61.25 13.96
N ARG A 94 52.00 -60.86 14.11
CA ARG A 94 51.59 -59.50 14.50
C ARG A 94 51.39 -59.38 16.02
N GLY A 95 51.99 -58.37 16.65
CA GLY A 95 51.83 -57.98 18.05
C GLY A 95 51.04 -56.66 18.25
N PRO A 96 50.72 -56.29 19.51
CA PRO A 96 50.10 -55.02 19.84
C PRO A 96 51.03 -53.84 19.56
N GLY A 97 50.54 -52.82 18.82
CA GLY A 97 51.35 -51.65 18.44
C GLY A 97 52.20 -51.84 17.18
N ASP A 98 52.06 -52.98 16.51
CA ASP A 98 52.68 -53.24 15.21
C ASP A 98 52.19 -52.27 14.13
N TRP A 99 53.03 -52.07 13.12
CA TRP A 99 52.81 -51.16 12.01
C TRP A 99 51.43 -51.35 11.33
N THR A 100 50.80 -50.22 11.00
CA THR A 100 49.63 -50.11 10.13
C THR A 100 49.88 -49.08 9.03
N PHE A 101 49.02 -49.03 8.02
CA PHE A 101 49.14 -48.01 6.98
C PHE A 101 49.00 -46.59 7.56
N SER A 102 48.14 -46.38 8.55
CA SER A 102 48.05 -45.09 9.25
C SER A 102 49.28 -44.73 10.08
N THR A 103 50.16 -45.69 10.40
CA THR A 103 51.48 -45.38 10.99
C THR A 103 52.33 -44.58 10.00
N SER A 104 52.32 -44.99 8.72
CA SER A 104 53.07 -44.31 7.67
C SER A 104 52.33 -43.11 7.06
N PHE A 105 51.01 -43.20 6.99
CA PHE A 105 50.12 -42.22 6.37
C PHE A 105 49.04 -41.80 7.39
N PRO A 106 49.37 -40.93 8.37
CA PRO A 106 48.47 -40.62 9.48
C PRO A 106 47.19 -39.88 9.07
N SER A 107 47.15 -39.32 7.85
CA SER A 107 46.03 -38.55 7.32
C SER A 107 45.21 -39.31 6.27
N LEU A 108 45.30 -40.64 6.20
CA LEU A 108 44.46 -41.44 5.30
C LEU A 108 42.97 -41.17 5.56
N PRO A 109 42.13 -41.12 4.50
CA PRO A 109 40.70 -40.92 4.69
C PRO A 109 40.07 -42.09 5.43
N GLN A 110 39.09 -41.76 6.26
CA GLN A 110 38.32 -42.73 7.01
C GLN A 110 37.01 -43.03 6.25
N GLN A 111 36.50 -44.24 6.37
CA GLN A 111 35.23 -44.67 5.79
C GLN A 111 34.23 -45.13 6.86
N PRO A 112 32.91 -44.94 6.63
CA PRO A 112 31.87 -45.49 7.48
C PRO A 112 31.92 -47.02 7.52
N ASP A 113 31.64 -47.58 8.70
CA ASP A 113 31.41 -49.02 8.90
C ASP A 113 29.90 -49.26 8.99
N TRP A 114 29.33 -49.95 8.00
CA TRP A 114 27.88 -50.13 7.89
C TRP A 114 27.29 -51.10 8.92
N LYS A 115 28.12 -51.80 9.71
CA LYS A 115 27.67 -52.56 10.90
C LYS A 115 27.45 -51.69 12.13
N LYS A 116 27.78 -50.40 12.05
CA LYS A 116 27.66 -49.44 13.15
C LYS A 116 26.69 -48.32 12.78
N PRO A 117 26.00 -47.68 13.75
CA PRO A 117 25.16 -46.52 13.48
C PRO A 117 25.95 -45.43 12.75
N TYR A 118 25.30 -44.64 11.89
CA TYR A 118 25.94 -43.57 11.08
C TYR A 118 26.76 -42.52 11.88
N ARG A 119 26.65 -42.53 13.22
CA ARG A 119 27.37 -41.64 14.15
C ARG A 119 28.62 -42.27 14.81
N ASP A 120 28.90 -43.55 14.57
CA ASP A 120 30.07 -44.24 15.14
C ASP A 120 31.37 -43.95 14.37
N PRO A 121 32.55 -44.16 14.99
CA PRO A 121 33.83 -43.76 14.42
C PRO A 121 34.12 -44.48 13.09
N THR A 122 34.38 -43.67 12.06
CA THR A 122 34.90 -44.09 10.75
C THR A 122 36.27 -44.73 10.90
N SER A 123 36.57 -45.77 10.11
CA SER A 123 37.85 -46.50 10.18
C SER A 123 38.64 -46.38 8.88
N VAL A 124 39.96 -46.57 8.94
CA VAL A 124 40.82 -46.63 7.73
C VAL A 124 40.81 -48.07 7.20
N PRO A 125 40.24 -48.35 6.01
CA PRO A 125 40.08 -49.73 5.53
C PRO A 125 41.38 -50.53 5.43
N LEU A 126 42.50 -49.85 5.08
CA LEU A 126 43.82 -50.47 4.95
C LEU A 126 44.38 -50.97 6.29
N ASP A 127 44.03 -50.35 7.41
CA ASP A 127 44.52 -50.73 8.74
C ASP A 127 43.86 -52.01 9.26
N GLY A 128 42.67 -52.34 8.74
CA GLY A 128 41.94 -53.57 9.03
C GLY A 128 42.50 -54.82 8.35
N LEU A 129 43.51 -54.70 7.49
CA LEU A 129 44.09 -55.84 6.79
C LEU A 129 44.93 -56.72 7.72
N ALA A 130 44.75 -58.04 7.62
CA ALA A 130 45.54 -59.03 8.35
C ALA A 130 46.84 -59.34 7.59
N LEU A 131 47.84 -58.47 7.76
CA LEU A 131 49.11 -58.49 7.05
C LEU A 131 50.23 -59.16 7.85
N SER A 132 51.16 -59.80 7.15
CA SER A 132 52.42 -60.39 7.67
C SER A 132 53.51 -60.29 6.61
N ASP A 133 54.78 -60.36 7.02
CA ASP A 133 55.94 -60.21 6.13
C ASP A 133 55.88 -58.92 5.27
N ALA A 134 55.37 -57.83 5.84
CA ALA A 134 55.12 -56.57 5.14
C ALA A 134 56.40 -55.73 5.01
N ALA A 135 56.62 -55.15 3.83
CA ALA A 135 57.74 -54.26 3.56
C ALA A 135 57.38 -53.14 2.58
N PHE A 136 57.97 -51.96 2.77
CA PHE A 136 58.13 -51.01 1.68
C PHE A 136 59.38 -51.37 0.88
N VAL A 137 59.27 -51.35 -0.44
CA VAL A 137 60.39 -51.61 -1.36
C VAL A 137 60.54 -50.42 -2.29
N VAL A 138 61.62 -49.65 -2.11
CA VAL A 138 61.94 -48.50 -2.94
C VAL A 138 62.96 -48.91 -3.99
N VAL A 139 62.64 -48.67 -5.25
CA VAL A 139 63.50 -49.05 -6.39
C VAL A 139 63.69 -47.92 -7.38
N THR A 140 64.87 -47.84 -7.98
CA THR A 140 65.19 -46.82 -9.02
C THR A 140 64.73 -47.21 -10.41
N LYS A 141 64.39 -48.49 -10.63
CA LYS A 141 63.86 -49.01 -11.89
C LYS A 141 62.88 -50.16 -11.66
N ASP A 142 62.05 -50.41 -12.65
CA ASP A 142 61.15 -51.55 -12.68
C ASP A 142 61.94 -52.87 -12.60
N GLN A 143 61.47 -53.79 -11.75
CA GLN A 143 62.08 -55.10 -11.55
C GLN A 143 61.08 -56.07 -10.88
N THR A 144 61.54 -57.24 -10.45
CA THR A 144 60.71 -58.23 -9.75
C THR A 144 61.21 -58.41 -8.32
N ASP A 145 60.30 -58.37 -7.35
CA ASP A 145 60.61 -58.70 -5.96
C ASP A 145 60.96 -60.20 -5.83
N PRO A 146 61.81 -60.62 -4.88
CA PRO A 146 62.08 -62.03 -4.63
C PRO A 146 60.84 -62.91 -4.42
N VAL A 147 59.70 -62.34 -4.02
CA VAL A 147 58.42 -63.08 -3.89
C VAL A 147 57.64 -63.23 -5.21
N GLY A 148 58.21 -62.78 -6.35
CA GLY A 148 57.65 -62.99 -7.69
C GLY A 148 56.67 -61.91 -8.17
N VAL A 149 56.53 -60.79 -7.45
CA VAL A 149 55.65 -59.67 -7.84
C VAL A 149 56.41 -58.57 -8.57
N PRO A 150 55.78 -57.89 -9.54
CA PRO A 150 56.41 -56.75 -10.20
C PRO A 150 56.56 -55.56 -9.23
N LEU A 151 57.70 -54.89 -9.31
CA LEU A 151 58.01 -53.64 -8.63
C LEU A 151 58.16 -52.54 -9.69
N THR A 152 57.51 -51.40 -9.48
CA THR A 152 57.65 -50.21 -10.32
C THR A 152 58.65 -49.23 -9.72
N ALA A 153 59.38 -48.47 -10.54
CA ALA A 153 60.25 -47.38 -10.09
C ALA A 153 59.50 -46.45 -9.11
N GLY A 154 60.09 -46.22 -7.93
CA GLY A 154 59.45 -45.50 -6.83
C GLY A 154 59.16 -46.39 -5.61
N ILE A 155 58.07 -46.11 -4.90
CA ILE A 155 57.68 -46.81 -3.66
C ILE A 155 56.73 -47.95 -4.02
N ASN A 156 57.04 -49.15 -3.53
CA ASN A 156 56.17 -50.32 -3.62
C ASN A 156 55.88 -50.86 -2.22
N PHE A 157 54.77 -51.59 -2.10
CA PHE A 157 54.40 -52.34 -0.93
C PHE A 157 54.28 -53.81 -1.29
N VAL A 158 54.82 -54.68 -0.43
CA VAL A 158 54.72 -56.14 -0.56
C VAL A 158 54.41 -56.74 0.80
N SER A 159 53.42 -57.62 0.86
CA SER A 159 53.02 -58.30 2.10
C SER A 159 52.34 -59.63 1.78
N LYS A 160 52.29 -60.55 2.76
CA LYS A 160 51.28 -61.62 2.77
C LYS A 160 50.01 -61.11 3.44
N LEU A 161 48.88 -61.36 2.81
CA LEU A 161 47.55 -61.06 3.31
C LEU A 161 46.85 -62.36 3.70
N GLN A 162 46.40 -62.45 4.94
CA GLN A 162 45.49 -63.50 5.38
C GLN A 162 44.04 -63.04 5.10
N PRO A 163 43.28 -63.70 4.20
CA PRO A 163 41.90 -63.31 3.94
C PRO A 163 41.03 -63.50 5.20
N SER A 164 40.46 -62.41 5.73
CA SER A 164 39.57 -62.40 6.90
C SER A 164 38.47 -61.34 6.75
N GLY A 165 37.38 -61.41 7.53
CA GLY A 165 36.23 -60.53 7.35
C GLY A 165 35.58 -60.67 5.97
N LEU A 166 35.17 -59.58 5.31
CA LEU A 166 34.61 -59.60 3.95
C LEU A 166 35.67 -59.95 2.88
N VAL A 167 36.95 -59.66 3.15
CA VAL A 167 38.08 -60.16 2.35
C VAL A 167 38.17 -61.70 2.47
N GLY A 168 37.81 -62.22 3.64
CA GLY A 168 37.66 -63.65 3.92
C GLY A 168 36.31 -64.24 3.51
N PHE A 169 35.31 -63.46 3.10
CA PHE A 169 34.04 -64.01 2.60
C PHE A 169 34.25 -64.83 1.31
N VAL A 170 35.28 -64.46 0.54
CA VAL A 170 35.80 -65.25 -0.59
C VAL A 170 36.34 -66.62 -0.16
N LYS A 171 36.82 -66.79 1.08
CA LYS A 171 37.16 -68.13 1.63
C LYS A 171 35.93 -69.05 1.58
N THR A 172 34.77 -68.51 1.93
CA THR A 172 33.49 -69.24 1.96
C THR A 172 32.91 -69.40 0.55
N LEU A 173 33.03 -68.40 -0.32
CA LEU A 173 32.47 -68.45 -1.68
C LEU A 173 33.34 -69.24 -2.67
N PHE A 174 34.66 -69.07 -2.65
CA PHE A 174 35.57 -69.57 -3.70
C PHE A 174 36.62 -70.57 -3.18
N GLY A 175 36.60 -70.90 -1.88
CA GLY A 175 37.39 -72.01 -1.31
C GLY A 175 38.88 -71.73 -1.07
N GLN A 176 39.34 -70.47 -1.20
CA GLN A 176 40.75 -70.12 -1.02
C GLN A 176 41.12 -69.92 0.46
N THR A 177 42.07 -70.72 0.96
CA THR A 177 42.45 -70.74 2.39
C THR A 177 43.90 -70.32 2.68
N ALA A 178 44.76 -70.28 1.66
CA ALA A 178 46.16 -69.89 1.80
C ALA A 178 46.32 -68.36 1.83
N PRO A 179 47.33 -67.82 2.55
CA PRO A 179 47.72 -66.42 2.43
C PRO A 179 48.03 -66.06 0.97
N VAL A 180 47.56 -64.89 0.52
CA VAL A 180 47.82 -64.37 -0.82
C VAL A 180 48.85 -63.24 -0.77
N THR A 181 49.65 -63.09 -1.82
CA THR A 181 50.62 -61.98 -1.90
C THR A 181 49.87 -60.70 -2.29
N LEU A 182 49.86 -59.73 -1.39
CA LEU A 182 49.36 -58.38 -1.64
C LEU A 182 50.54 -57.50 -2.04
N SER A 183 50.44 -56.87 -3.21
CA SER A 183 51.50 -56.00 -3.71
C SER A 183 50.95 -54.79 -4.45
N GLY A 184 51.76 -53.77 -4.63
CA GLY A 184 51.39 -52.61 -5.44
C GLY A 184 52.26 -51.40 -5.21
N SER A 185 51.96 -50.33 -5.91
CA SER A 185 52.73 -49.08 -5.87
C SER A 185 52.09 -48.05 -4.93
N ILE A 186 52.93 -47.14 -4.42
CA ILE A 186 52.50 -45.98 -3.65
C ILE A 186 53.01 -44.73 -4.36
N HIS A 187 52.08 -43.89 -4.82
CA HIS A 187 52.38 -42.67 -5.54
C HIS A 187 52.05 -41.45 -4.68
N LEU A 188 53.07 -40.73 -4.23
CA LEU A 188 52.90 -39.48 -3.49
C LEU A 188 52.67 -38.33 -4.49
N PRO A 189 51.60 -37.53 -4.33
CA PRO A 189 51.33 -36.41 -5.23
C PRO A 189 52.35 -35.30 -5.00
N ARG A 190 52.90 -34.74 -6.07
CA ARG A 190 53.69 -33.51 -5.99
C ARG A 190 52.74 -32.30 -5.99
N PRO A 191 53.13 -31.18 -5.36
CA PRO A 191 52.31 -29.96 -5.37
C PRO A 191 51.97 -29.44 -6.77
N THR A 192 52.77 -29.78 -7.77
CA THR A 192 52.60 -29.36 -9.18
C THR A 192 51.74 -30.30 -10.02
N ASP A 193 51.36 -31.46 -9.49
CA ASP A 193 50.61 -32.45 -10.28
C ASP A 193 49.14 -32.03 -10.40
N THR A 194 48.61 -32.06 -11.63
CA THR A 194 47.19 -31.82 -11.93
C THR A 194 46.52 -33.12 -12.36
N PHE A 195 45.29 -33.35 -11.87
CA PHE A 195 44.56 -34.59 -12.12
C PHE A 195 43.15 -34.30 -12.62
N SER A 196 42.73 -35.05 -13.64
CA SER A 196 41.35 -35.00 -14.12
C SER A 196 40.43 -35.77 -13.16
N PRO A 197 39.23 -35.25 -12.86
CA PRO A 197 38.22 -36.01 -12.12
C PRO A 197 37.89 -37.33 -12.83
N LEU A 198 37.63 -38.39 -12.06
CA LEU A 198 37.11 -39.63 -12.63
C LEU A 198 35.74 -39.40 -13.27
N ALA A 199 35.48 -40.07 -14.40
CA ALA A 199 34.16 -40.11 -14.98
C ALA A 199 33.17 -40.78 -14.02
N SER A 200 31.88 -40.42 -14.12
CA SER A 200 30.83 -41.04 -13.29
C SER A 200 30.83 -42.56 -13.48
N GLY A 201 30.88 -43.31 -12.37
CA GLY A 201 30.94 -44.78 -12.38
C GLY A 201 32.33 -45.39 -12.66
N ALA A 202 33.36 -44.59 -12.94
CA ALA A 202 34.71 -45.10 -13.12
C ALA A 202 35.42 -45.36 -11.79
N TRP A 203 36.19 -46.46 -11.72
CA TRP A 203 36.99 -46.81 -10.56
C TRP A 203 38.38 -46.17 -10.62
N PRO A 204 39.05 -45.91 -9.48
CA PRO A 204 40.38 -45.30 -9.46
C PRO A 204 41.45 -46.07 -10.26
N TRP A 205 41.31 -47.38 -10.41
CA TRP A 205 42.22 -48.21 -11.22
C TRP A 205 41.88 -48.24 -12.72
N ASN A 206 40.83 -47.54 -13.16
CA ASN A 206 40.46 -47.42 -14.58
C ASN A 206 41.17 -46.24 -15.28
N THR A 207 42.06 -45.52 -14.59
CA THR A 207 42.78 -44.38 -15.15
C THR A 207 43.91 -44.81 -16.09
N THR A 208 44.26 -43.95 -17.05
CA THR A 208 45.45 -44.12 -17.89
C THR A 208 46.71 -43.78 -17.09
N GLY A 209 47.15 -44.74 -16.26
CA GLY A 209 48.28 -44.59 -15.33
C GLY A 209 47.85 -44.69 -13.86
N PRO A 210 48.76 -45.04 -12.92
CA PRO A 210 48.38 -45.22 -11.52
C PRO A 210 48.03 -43.87 -10.88
N PRO A 211 46.85 -43.75 -10.21
CA PRO A 211 46.46 -42.52 -9.55
C PRO A 211 47.35 -42.25 -8.32
N PRO A 212 47.46 -40.99 -7.84
CA PRO A 212 48.10 -40.69 -6.56
C PRO A 212 47.40 -41.43 -5.42
N GLY A 213 48.20 -42.04 -4.54
CA GLY A 213 47.71 -42.84 -3.43
C GLY A 213 48.38 -44.21 -3.32
N ILE A 214 47.75 -45.08 -2.54
CA ILE A 214 48.17 -46.46 -2.27
C ILE A 214 47.32 -47.37 -3.18
N CYS A 215 47.96 -48.03 -4.14
CA CYS A 215 47.30 -48.87 -5.15
C CYS A 215 47.75 -50.32 -4.96
N LEU A 216 46.94 -51.16 -4.32
CA LEU A 216 47.27 -52.55 -4.02
C LEU A 216 46.43 -53.53 -4.84
N HIS A 217 47.01 -54.68 -5.11
CA HIS A 217 46.34 -55.79 -5.75
C HIS A 217 46.83 -57.14 -5.22
N ALA A 218 45.95 -58.14 -5.27
CA ALA A 218 46.28 -59.54 -5.02
C ALA A 218 45.53 -60.42 -6.03
N ASP A 219 46.25 -61.33 -6.69
CA ASP A 219 45.64 -62.33 -7.56
C ASP A 219 45.11 -63.48 -6.72
N LEU A 220 43.83 -63.85 -6.91
CA LEU A 220 43.20 -64.95 -6.21
C LEU A 220 43.23 -66.25 -7.04
N SER A 221 43.49 -66.15 -8.34
CA SER A 221 43.74 -67.28 -9.27
C SER A 221 42.66 -68.36 -9.24
N THR A 222 41.39 -67.97 -9.13
CA THR A 222 40.23 -68.87 -9.13
C THR A 222 39.22 -68.48 -10.21
N ASP A 223 38.78 -69.46 -11.01
CA ASP A 223 37.63 -69.35 -11.92
C ASP A 223 36.42 -70.05 -11.29
N GLN A 224 35.21 -69.49 -11.46
CA GLN A 224 34.01 -69.95 -10.77
C GLN A 224 32.79 -69.95 -11.69
N SER A 225 31.96 -70.99 -11.61
CA SER A 225 30.70 -71.08 -12.34
C SER A 225 29.54 -70.55 -11.48
N LEU A 226 28.73 -69.66 -12.04
CA LEU A 226 27.53 -69.07 -11.43
C LEU A 226 26.32 -69.46 -12.29
N GLY A 227 25.77 -70.66 -12.06
CA GLY A 227 24.79 -71.25 -12.98
C GLY A 227 25.45 -71.52 -14.35
N ALA A 228 24.86 -71.00 -15.43
CA ALA A 228 25.43 -71.08 -16.78
C ALA A 228 26.51 -70.01 -17.07
N MET A 229 26.73 -69.06 -16.15
CA MET A 229 27.75 -68.01 -16.28
C MET A 229 29.10 -68.45 -15.71
N THR A 230 30.19 -67.85 -16.16
CA THR A 230 31.54 -68.11 -15.60
C THR A 230 32.25 -66.80 -15.26
N LEU A 231 32.76 -66.69 -14.03
CA LEU A 231 33.60 -65.60 -13.56
C LEU A 231 35.07 -66.05 -13.55
N ARG A 232 35.95 -65.32 -14.23
CA ARG A 232 37.36 -65.67 -14.42
C ARG A 232 38.31 -64.60 -13.90
N GLY A 233 39.54 -65.01 -13.59
CA GLY A 233 40.65 -64.07 -13.30
C GLY A 233 40.34 -63.16 -12.10
N ILE A 234 39.75 -63.72 -11.05
CA ILE A 234 39.33 -62.96 -9.87
C ILE A 234 40.57 -62.43 -9.14
N GLY A 235 40.61 -61.13 -8.90
CA GLY A 235 41.64 -60.46 -8.12
C GLY A 235 41.06 -59.42 -7.18
N LEU A 236 41.77 -59.15 -6.08
CA LEU A 236 41.48 -58.05 -5.17
C LEU A 236 42.17 -56.78 -5.69
N ARG A 237 41.43 -55.67 -5.77
CA ARG A 237 41.94 -54.32 -6.02
C ARG A 237 41.62 -53.44 -4.83
N MET A 238 42.61 -52.66 -4.37
CA MET A 238 42.41 -51.67 -3.31
C MET A 238 43.10 -50.37 -3.69
N TYR A 239 42.41 -49.27 -3.45
CA TYR A 239 42.89 -47.91 -3.63
C TYR A 239 42.57 -47.09 -2.38
N SER A 240 43.56 -46.33 -1.90
CA SER A 240 43.33 -45.24 -0.97
C SER A 240 44.04 -43.99 -1.45
N PRO A 241 43.39 -42.83 -1.48
CA PRO A 241 44.09 -41.58 -1.77
C PRO A 241 45.10 -41.28 -0.65
N PRO A 242 46.12 -40.45 -0.94
CA PRO A 242 47.30 -40.29 -0.09
C PRO A 242 47.00 -39.53 1.22
N SER A 243 45.92 -38.74 1.25
CA SER A 243 45.43 -38.08 2.47
C SER A 243 43.98 -37.58 2.29
N ALA A 244 43.27 -37.36 3.40
CA ALA A 244 41.96 -36.72 3.45
C ALA A 244 41.99 -35.30 2.83
N GLY A 245 43.09 -34.55 3.02
CA GLY A 245 43.25 -33.24 2.43
C GLY A 245 43.39 -33.26 0.90
N TRP A 246 44.02 -34.31 0.34
CA TRP A 246 44.06 -34.50 -1.12
C TRP A 246 42.69 -34.93 -1.66
N LEU A 247 41.99 -35.82 -0.94
CA LEU A 247 40.64 -36.26 -1.28
C LEU A 247 39.64 -35.09 -1.33
N ALA A 248 39.71 -34.16 -0.37
CA ALA A 248 38.85 -32.98 -0.34
C ALA A 248 38.98 -32.10 -1.61
N ARG A 249 40.14 -32.12 -2.28
CA ARG A 249 40.38 -31.42 -3.55
C ARG A 249 40.07 -32.26 -4.79
N ASN A 250 40.01 -33.59 -4.65
CA ASN A 250 39.79 -34.54 -5.73
C ASN A 250 38.69 -35.54 -5.32
N PRO A 251 37.44 -35.08 -5.10
CA PRO A 251 36.40 -35.85 -4.43
C PRO A 251 35.94 -37.10 -5.18
N THR A 252 36.29 -37.22 -6.48
CA THR A 252 35.97 -38.39 -7.30
C THR A 252 36.87 -39.59 -7.00
N TYR A 253 38.03 -39.41 -6.36
CA TYR A 253 38.99 -40.47 -6.03
C TYR A 253 38.79 -40.99 -4.59
N GLN A 254 37.58 -41.45 -4.27
CA GLN A 254 37.27 -42.03 -2.96
C GLN A 254 38.08 -43.32 -2.70
N PRO A 255 38.39 -43.66 -1.44
CA PRO A 255 38.96 -44.97 -1.13
C PRO A 255 38.03 -46.08 -1.63
N ALA A 256 38.59 -47.10 -2.26
CA ALA A 256 37.82 -48.17 -2.89
C ALA A 256 38.53 -49.51 -2.72
N ALA A 257 37.79 -50.54 -2.36
CA ALA A 257 38.25 -51.91 -2.41
C ALA A 257 37.20 -52.73 -3.16
N ALA A 258 37.61 -53.61 -4.06
CA ALA A 258 36.69 -54.45 -4.81
C ALA A 258 37.37 -55.74 -5.26
N TYR A 259 36.56 -56.79 -5.42
CA TYR A 259 36.96 -57.90 -6.28
C TYR A 259 36.68 -57.53 -7.72
N VAL A 260 37.64 -57.82 -8.59
CA VAL A 260 37.54 -57.57 -10.03
C VAL A 260 37.76 -58.89 -10.73
N GLY A 261 36.93 -59.19 -11.73
CA GLY A 261 37.06 -60.38 -12.56
C GLY A 261 36.37 -60.19 -13.91
N GLU A 262 36.37 -61.25 -14.70
CA GLU A 262 35.78 -61.26 -16.04
C GLU A 262 34.56 -62.18 -16.06
N LEU A 263 33.37 -61.63 -16.28
CA LEU A 263 32.14 -62.40 -16.43
C LEU A 263 31.92 -62.78 -17.90
N ALA A 264 31.67 -64.06 -18.14
CA ALA A 264 31.19 -64.59 -19.41
C ALA A 264 29.73 -65.07 -19.26
N ILE A 265 28.86 -64.62 -20.16
CA ILE A 265 27.44 -65.00 -20.24
C ILE A 265 27.21 -65.65 -21.61
N PRO A 266 27.30 -66.99 -21.71
CA PRO A 266 27.25 -67.70 -22.99
C PRO A 266 25.97 -67.43 -23.79
N SER A 267 24.82 -67.39 -23.12
CA SER A 267 23.51 -67.20 -23.77
C SER A 267 23.36 -65.83 -24.43
N ALA A 268 24.03 -64.79 -23.91
CA ALA A 268 24.00 -63.43 -24.46
C ALA A 268 25.19 -63.14 -25.40
N SER A 269 25.98 -64.16 -25.78
CA SER A 269 27.23 -64.01 -26.55
C SER A 269 28.26 -63.06 -25.92
N VAL A 270 28.13 -62.75 -24.63
CA VAL A 270 29.10 -61.93 -23.89
C VAL A 270 30.29 -62.82 -23.52
N LYS A 271 31.39 -62.64 -24.24
CA LYS A 271 32.61 -63.44 -24.04
C LYS A 271 33.46 -62.95 -22.85
N LYS A 272 33.39 -61.66 -22.53
CA LYS A 272 34.21 -61.02 -21.48
C LYS A 272 33.62 -59.65 -21.13
N ALA A 273 33.01 -59.52 -19.96
CA ALA A 273 32.61 -58.24 -19.38
C ALA A 273 33.32 -58.05 -18.04
N THR A 274 33.83 -56.84 -17.78
CA THR A 274 34.49 -56.53 -16.50
C THR A 274 33.45 -56.51 -15.40
N ALA A 275 33.63 -57.37 -14.42
CA ALA A 275 32.76 -57.49 -13.27
C ALA A 275 33.48 -56.95 -12.03
N VAL A 276 32.83 -56.04 -11.31
CA VAL A 276 33.37 -55.41 -10.10
C VAL A 276 32.42 -55.69 -8.95
N ALA A 277 32.91 -56.30 -7.88
CA ALA A 277 32.18 -56.48 -6.63
C ALA A 277 32.80 -55.59 -5.54
N PRO A 278 32.22 -54.40 -5.26
CA PRO A 278 32.72 -53.50 -4.23
C PRO A 278 32.69 -54.17 -2.86
N ILE A 279 33.77 -53.98 -2.09
CA ILE A 279 33.87 -54.42 -0.71
C ILE A 279 33.38 -53.26 0.15
N ILE A 280 32.19 -53.44 0.73
CA ILE A 280 31.60 -52.48 1.67
C ILE A 280 31.83 -53.00 3.09
N SER A 281 32.51 -52.22 3.91
CA SER A 281 32.72 -52.53 5.32
C SER A 281 31.38 -52.70 6.02
N GLY A 282 31.08 -53.92 6.49
CA GLY A 282 29.86 -54.23 7.21
C GLY A 282 28.74 -54.91 6.41
N ALA A 283 28.91 -55.15 5.10
CA ALA A 283 27.97 -55.97 4.34
C ALA A 283 28.10 -57.47 4.68
N ASP A 284 27.05 -58.27 4.41
CA ASP A 284 27.05 -59.74 4.57
C ASP A 284 26.83 -60.48 3.23
N SER A 285 26.74 -59.75 2.11
CA SER A 285 26.63 -60.25 0.73
C SER A 285 27.62 -59.52 -0.20
N LEU A 286 27.88 -60.09 -1.39
CA LEU A 286 28.65 -59.42 -2.43
C LEU A 286 27.74 -59.05 -3.59
N GLN A 287 27.70 -57.76 -3.94
CA GLN A 287 27.02 -57.28 -5.13
C GLN A 287 28.02 -57.21 -6.29
N LEU A 288 27.88 -58.11 -7.26
CA LEU A 288 28.64 -58.09 -8.50
C LEU A 288 27.96 -57.15 -9.49
N LEU A 289 28.67 -56.09 -9.87
CA LEU A 289 28.23 -55.10 -10.83
C LEU A 289 28.96 -55.30 -12.16
N VAL A 290 28.20 -55.39 -13.25
CA VAL A 290 28.72 -55.56 -14.60
C VAL A 290 28.12 -54.50 -15.49
N ALA A 291 29.00 -53.62 -15.99
CA ALA A 291 28.66 -52.67 -17.04
C ALA A 291 28.94 -53.30 -18.40
N PHE A 292 28.09 -53.02 -19.38
CA PHE A 292 28.27 -53.48 -20.76
C PHE A 292 28.34 -52.29 -21.69
N ASP A 293 29.28 -52.34 -22.63
CA ASP A 293 29.34 -51.43 -23.76
C ASP A 293 28.74 -52.16 -24.99
N ASP A 294 27.69 -51.58 -25.57
CA ASP A 294 27.10 -51.98 -26.87
C ASP A 294 26.50 -53.40 -26.99
N VAL A 295 25.85 -53.92 -25.94
CA VAL A 295 25.05 -55.16 -26.06
C VAL A 295 23.62 -54.83 -26.52
N SER A 296 23.27 -55.21 -27.77
CA SER A 296 21.97 -54.94 -28.38
C SER A 296 20.84 -55.85 -27.88
N VAL A 297 19.60 -55.33 -27.92
CA VAL A 297 18.38 -55.97 -27.39
C VAL A 297 17.91 -57.24 -28.10
N ALA A 298 18.47 -57.57 -29.26
CA ALA A 298 18.26 -58.89 -29.86
C ALA A 298 18.67 -60.05 -28.92
N ASN A 299 19.43 -59.76 -27.86
CA ASN A 299 19.85 -60.71 -26.82
C ASN A 299 18.99 -60.73 -25.54
N LEU A 300 17.90 -59.94 -25.40
CA LEU A 300 17.07 -59.96 -24.17
C LEU A 300 16.28 -61.27 -24.00
N THR A 301 15.82 -61.87 -25.10
CA THR A 301 15.28 -63.24 -25.11
C THR A 301 16.34 -64.28 -24.78
N SER A 302 17.61 -63.95 -25.00
CA SER A 302 18.78 -64.80 -24.75
C SER A 302 19.35 -64.66 -23.32
N LEU A 303 18.82 -63.76 -22.48
CA LEU A 303 19.26 -63.57 -21.08
C LEU A 303 18.53 -64.49 -20.07
N ALA A 304 17.78 -65.50 -20.54
CA ALA A 304 17.08 -66.47 -19.68
C ALA A 304 18.01 -67.12 -18.63
N ASP A 305 19.26 -67.39 -19.00
CA ASP A 305 20.29 -67.97 -18.11
C ASP A 305 20.64 -67.06 -16.91
N ALA A 306 20.50 -65.73 -17.05
CA ALA A 306 20.85 -64.77 -16.01
C ALA A 306 19.73 -64.59 -14.96
N VAL A 307 18.48 -64.92 -15.29
CA VAL A 307 17.29 -64.67 -14.44
C VAL A 307 16.58 -65.94 -13.98
N GLY A 308 17.09 -67.12 -14.33
CA GLY A 308 16.67 -68.43 -13.80
C GLY A 308 15.27 -68.91 -14.19
N GLY A 309 14.59 -68.21 -15.11
CA GLY A 309 13.19 -68.48 -15.50
C GLY A 309 13.01 -68.92 -16.95
N THR A 310 11.89 -69.61 -17.23
CA THR A 310 11.45 -69.99 -18.59
C THR A 310 10.62 -68.91 -19.30
N THR A 311 10.28 -67.81 -18.61
CA THR A 311 9.44 -66.73 -19.14
C THR A 311 10.31 -65.53 -19.56
N PRO A 312 10.21 -65.04 -20.80
CA PRO A 312 10.96 -63.87 -21.25
C PRO A 312 10.66 -62.62 -20.42
N LEU A 313 11.68 -61.82 -20.09
CA LEU A 313 11.55 -60.57 -19.30
C LEU A 313 10.53 -59.58 -19.90
N ILE A 314 10.33 -59.60 -21.23
CA ILE A 314 9.36 -58.75 -21.94
C ILE A 314 7.90 -59.03 -21.54
N ALA A 315 7.59 -60.22 -21.01
CA ALA A 315 6.23 -60.59 -20.62
C ALA A 315 5.72 -59.79 -19.40
N GLY A 316 6.61 -59.24 -18.58
CA GLY A 316 6.27 -58.45 -17.38
C GLY A 316 5.96 -56.97 -17.63
N MET A 317 6.14 -56.46 -18.86
CA MET A 317 5.89 -55.06 -19.20
C MET A 317 4.37 -54.73 -19.30
N PRO A 318 3.96 -53.46 -19.14
CA PRO A 318 2.59 -53.02 -19.41
C PRO A 318 2.12 -53.40 -20.84
N PRO A 319 0.82 -53.70 -21.07
CA PRO A 319 0.29 -54.05 -22.39
C PRO A 319 0.68 -53.05 -23.51
N ASP A 320 0.64 -51.76 -23.20
CA ASP A 320 0.94 -50.68 -24.16
C ASP A 320 2.44 -50.57 -24.49
N VAL A 321 3.30 -50.97 -23.55
CA VAL A 321 4.76 -51.05 -23.78
C VAL A 321 5.11 -52.35 -24.50
N ARG A 322 4.39 -53.46 -24.25
CA ARG A 322 4.56 -54.73 -24.97
C ARG A 322 4.21 -54.62 -26.45
N SER A 323 3.12 -53.93 -26.80
CA SER A 323 2.73 -53.69 -28.19
C SER A 323 3.71 -52.77 -28.94
N GLY A 324 4.34 -51.82 -28.23
CA GLY A 324 5.49 -51.07 -28.74
C GLY A 324 6.77 -51.91 -28.82
N GLY A 325 7.01 -52.82 -27.88
CA GLY A 325 8.17 -53.71 -27.81
C GLY A 325 8.28 -54.67 -28.99
N ASP A 326 7.15 -55.23 -29.45
CA ASP A 326 7.09 -56.06 -30.66
C ASP A 326 7.38 -55.24 -31.93
N ALA A 327 7.01 -53.96 -31.97
CA ALA A 327 7.34 -53.05 -33.07
C ALA A 327 8.81 -52.55 -33.01
N LEU A 328 9.37 -52.37 -31.81
CA LEU A 328 10.76 -51.98 -31.55
C LEU A 328 11.77 -53.10 -31.87
N GLY A 329 11.35 -54.36 -31.81
CA GLY A 329 12.17 -55.49 -32.27
C GLY A 329 12.42 -55.52 -33.78
N HIS A 330 11.61 -54.82 -34.57
CA HIS A 330 11.70 -54.76 -36.04
C HIS A 330 12.20 -53.42 -36.58
N LEU A 331 12.15 -52.36 -35.79
CA LEU A 331 12.76 -51.07 -36.10
C LEU A 331 14.20 -51.08 -35.60
N ALA A 332 15.15 -51.05 -36.54
CA ALA A 332 16.57 -50.87 -36.28
C ALA A 332 16.82 -49.56 -35.50
N LEU A 333 16.69 -49.60 -34.18
CA LEU A 333 17.18 -48.57 -33.27
C LEU A 333 18.41 -49.16 -32.59
N GLY A 334 19.59 -48.80 -33.10
CA GLY A 334 20.88 -49.11 -32.46
C GLY A 334 21.09 -48.38 -31.12
N HIS A 335 20.02 -48.07 -30.39
CA HIS A 335 20.01 -47.20 -29.21
C HIS A 335 19.43 -47.85 -27.95
N LEU A 336 18.76 -49.01 -28.04
CA LEU A 336 18.33 -49.76 -26.86
C LEU A 336 19.45 -50.74 -26.49
N GLN A 337 20.03 -50.56 -25.30
CA GLN A 337 21.22 -51.26 -24.85
C GLN A 337 20.99 -51.86 -23.45
N LEU A 338 21.60 -53.02 -23.18
CA LEU A 338 21.80 -53.50 -21.81
C LEU A 338 22.86 -52.62 -21.16
N THR A 339 22.49 -51.83 -20.15
CA THR A 339 23.39 -50.86 -19.54
C THR A 339 24.05 -51.39 -18.27
N ASN A 340 23.35 -52.21 -17.48
CA ASN A 340 23.88 -52.81 -16.26
C ASN A 340 23.27 -54.19 -15.97
N LEU A 341 24.09 -55.07 -15.40
CA LEU A 341 23.68 -56.28 -14.69
C LEU A 341 24.21 -56.22 -13.25
N GLY A 342 23.32 -56.36 -12.28
CA GLY A 342 23.64 -56.54 -10.87
C GLY A 342 23.30 -57.96 -10.43
N LEU A 343 24.22 -58.62 -9.73
CA LEU A 343 23.99 -59.92 -9.11
C LEU A 343 24.35 -59.83 -7.63
N GLU A 344 23.44 -60.24 -6.75
CA GLU A 344 23.78 -60.43 -5.33
C GLU A 344 24.18 -61.88 -5.09
N LEU A 345 25.36 -62.06 -4.48
CA LEU A 345 25.94 -63.35 -4.17
C LEU A 345 25.97 -63.57 -2.66
N GLU A 346 25.39 -64.68 -2.24
CA GLU A 346 25.43 -65.17 -0.86
C GLU A 346 26.11 -66.55 -0.77
N ALA A 347 26.56 -66.91 0.43
CA ALA A 347 27.16 -68.22 0.67
C ALA A 347 26.08 -69.31 0.75
N GLY A 348 25.98 -70.14 -0.31
CA GLY A 348 25.08 -71.29 -0.35
C GLY A 348 25.75 -72.59 0.12
N SER A 349 24.95 -73.65 0.28
CA SER A 349 25.42 -74.98 0.73
C SER A 349 26.31 -75.72 -0.27
N ALA A 350 26.36 -75.28 -1.53
CA ALA A 350 27.15 -75.88 -2.61
C ALA A 350 28.10 -74.89 -3.31
N GLY A 351 28.29 -73.68 -2.75
CA GLY A 351 29.03 -72.59 -3.38
C GLY A 351 28.24 -71.27 -3.41
N PRO A 352 28.69 -70.25 -4.16
CA PRO A 352 28.00 -68.96 -4.26
C PRO A 352 26.60 -69.14 -4.86
N ALA A 353 25.58 -68.63 -4.18
CA ALA A 353 24.20 -68.62 -4.65
C ALA A 353 23.78 -67.20 -5.04
N VAL A 354 23.11 -67.06 -6.18
CA VAL A 354 22.56 -65.76 -6.61
C VAL A 354 21.18 -65.59 -5.99
N THR A 355 21.03 -64.64 -5.08
CA THR A 355 19.76 -64.37 -4.38
C THR A 355 18.97 -63.24 -5.02
N TYR A 356 19.62 -62.38 -5.80
CA TYR A 356 19.01 -61.25 -6.48
C TYR A 356 19.70 -60.97 -7.82
N VAL A 357 18.91 -60.68 -8.86
CA VAL A 357 19.37 -60.26 -10.18
C VAL A 357 18.67 -58.95 -10.55
N SER A 358 19.43 -57.95 -10.97
CA SER A 358 18.92 -56.71 -11.55
C SER A 358 19.45 -56.54 -12.96
N VAL A 359 18.55 -56.38 -13.93
CA VAL A 359 18.87 -56.15 -15.35
C VAL A 359 18.33 -54.77 -15.72
N ARG A 360 19.21 -53.84 -16.09
CA ARG A 360 18.79 -52.51 -16.57
C ARG A 360 19.01 -52.41 -18.07
N ILE A 361 17.94 -52.09 -18.79
CA ILE A 361 17.97 -51.76 -20.22
C ILE A 361 17.55 -50.31 -20.41
N GLY A 362 18.04 -49.64 -21.43
CA GLY A 362 17.56 -48.29 -21.70
C GLY A 362 18.01 -47.70 -23.02
N MET A 363 17.42 -46.55 -23.33
CA MET A 363 17.77 -45.67 -24.44
C MET A 363 18.40 -44.40 -23.85
N PRO A 364 19.69 -44.41 -23.51
CA PRO A 364 20.35 -43.31 -22.78
C PRO A 364 20.48 -42.01 -23.58
N GLN A 365 20.21 -42.04 -24.89
CA GLN A 365 20.27 -40.88 -25.80
C GLN A 365 18.97 -40.70 -26.59
N LEU A 366 17.83 -40.99 -25.96
CA LEU A 366 16.53 -40.79 -26.59
C LEU A 366 16.30 -39.28 -26.82
N LYS A 367 15.80 -38.87 -27.98
CA LYS A 367 15.36 -37.49 -28.22
C LYS A 367 13.96 -37.51 -28.80
N TRP A 368 13.00 -37.89 -27.97
CA TRP A 368 11.61 -38.02 -28.39
C TRP A 368 10.81 -36.79 -27.98
N ASN A 369 10.42 -35.98 -28.95
CA ASN A 369 9.64 -34.77 -28.75
C ASN A 369 8.15 -35.03 -28.99
N THR A 370 7.29 -34.60 -28.06
CA THR A 370 5.82 -34.74 -28.13
C THR A 370 5.09 -33.39 -28.15
N GLY A 371 5.82 -32.28 -28.33
CA GLY A 371 5.29 -30.91 -28.31
C GLY A 371 5.89 -30.12 -27.14
N HIS A 372 5.26 -30.23 -25.96
CA HIS A 372 5.68 -29.55 -24.73
C HIS A 372 6.68 -30.35 -23.87
N PHE A 373 6.96 -31.60 -24.25
CA PHE A 373 7.86 -32.51 -23.54
C PHE A 373 8.86 -33.14 -24.50
N THR A 374 10.13 -33.16 -24.10
CA THR A 374 11.19 -33.95 -24.75
C THR A 374 11.67 -35.02 -23.79
N VAL A 375 11.46 -36.30 -24.13
CA VAL A 375 12.01 -37.42 -23.37
C VAL A 375 13.46 -37.62 -23.81
N GLU A 376 14.39 -37.37 -22.89
CA GLU A 376 15.84 -37.36 -23.12
C GLU A 376 16.47 -38.73 -22.83
N SER A 377 15.83 -39.53 -21.96
CA SER A 377 16.20 -40.91 -21.71
C SER A 377 15.03 -41.70 -21.14
N VAL A 378 15.02 -42.99 -21.42
CA VAL A 378 14.12 -43.96 -20.77
C VAL A 378 14.92 -45.21 -20.46
N PHE A 379 14.82 -45.66 -19.23
CA PHE A 379 15.38 -46.89 -18.70
C PHE A 379 14.26 -47.78 -18.16
N THR A 380 14.51 -49.07 -18.18
CA THR A 380 13.66 -50.07 -17.55
C THR A 380 14.58 -51.00 -16.77
N THR A 381 14.30 -51.16 -15.49
CA THR A 381 15.02 -52.07 -14.60
C THR A 381 14.10 -53.24 -14.27
N PHE A 382 14.62 -54.45 -14.46
CA PHE A 382 13.99 -55.70 -14.06
C PHE A 382 14.72 -56.24 -12.85
N GLU A 383 14.00 -56.42 -11.75
CA GLU A 383 14.55 -56.98 -10.53
C GLU A 383 13.90 -58.34 -10.29
N VAL A 384 14.73 -59.36 -10.12
CA VAL A 384 14.30 -60.74 -9.87
C VAL A 384 14.87 -61.18 -8.53
N THR A 385 14.00 -61.39 -7.56
CA THR A 385 14.35 -61.98 -6.26
C THR A 385 14.28 -63.50 -6.35
N THR A 386 15.26 -64.17 -5.74
CA THR A 386 15.42 -65.65 -5.74
C THR A 386 15.30 -66.29 -7.14
N PRO A 387 16.11 -65.83 -8.12
CA PRO A 387 15.95 -66.15 -9.54
C PRO A 387 15.96 -67.65 -9.86
N PHE A 388 16.75 -68.44 -9.11
CA PHE A 388 16.96 -69.87 -9.37
C PHE A 388 16.12 -70.81 -8.49
N SER A 389 15.19 -70.28 -7.69
CA SER A 389 14.29 -71.08 -6.85
C SER A 389 12.82 -70.67 -6.96
N ALA A 390 12.49 -69.40 -6.74
CA ALA A 390 11.12 -68.88 -6.74
C ALA A 390 11.09 -67.46 -7.30
N PRO A 391 11.31 -67.29 -8.62
CA PRO A 391 11.53 -65.98 -9.21
C PRO A 391 10.31 -65.07 -9.03
N ARG A 392 10.52 -63.91 -8.41
CA ARG A 392 9.54 -62.81 -8.37
C ARG A 392 10.12 -61.61 -9.10
N LEU A 393 9.41 -61.20 -10.16
CA LEU A 393 9.79 -60.10 -11.03
C LEU A 393 9.14 -58.78 -10.56
N GLU A 394 9.96 -57.76 -10.38
CA GLU A 394 9.55 -56.36 -10.27
C GLU A 394 10.12 -55.58 -11.47
N VAL A 395 9.30 -54.68 -12.02
CA VAL A 395 9.67 -53.83 -13.15
C VAL A 395 9.54 -52.38 -12.72
N SER A 396 10.60 -51.60 -12.90
CA SER A 396 10.57 -50.13 -12.78
C SER A 396 10.99 -49.49 -14.09
N VAL A 397 10.36 -48.37 -14.42
CA VAL A 397 10.65 -47.54 -15.58
C VAL A 397 11.04 -46.17 -15.06
N ASP A 398 12.20 -45.68 -15.43
CA ASP A 398 12.70 -44.36 -15.06
C ASP A 398 13.22 -43.61 -16.28
N GLY A 399 13.25 -42.29 -16.25
CA GLY A 399 13.70 -41.49 -17.37
C GLY A 399 13.72 -40.00 -17.08
N GLN A 400 14.27 -39.24 -18.01
CA GLN A 400 14.31 -37.78 -17.92
C GLN A 400 13.42 -37.15 -18.98
N VAL A 401 12.54 -36.27 -18.52
CA VAL A 401 11.64 -35.51 -19.39
C VAL A 401 11.93 -34.03 -19.22
N LYS A 402 12.35 -33.39 -20.31
CA LYS A 402 12.46 -31.95 -20.40
C LYS A 402 11.09 -31.36 -20.70
N VAL A 403 10.63 -30.48 -19.82
CA VAL A 403 9.38 -29.72 -19.98
C VAL A 403 9.70 -28.36 -20.58
N GLU A 404 8.90 -27.90 -21.53
CA GLU A 404 9.02 -26.56 -22.10
C GLU A 404 9.01 -25.48 -20.99
N GLY A 405 10.02 -24.60 -20.98
CA GLY A 405 10.19 -23.57 -19.94
C GLY A 405 10.86 -24.03 -18.63
N VAL A 406 11.17 -25.33 -18.47
CA VAL A 406 11.83 -25.90 -17.27
C VAL A 406 13.23 -26.39 -17.63
N VAL A 407 14.25 -25.84 -16.96
CA VAL A 407 15.66 -26.23 -17.11
C VAL A 407 16.27 -26.32 -15.70
N PRO A 408 16.74 -27.49 -15.21
CA PRO A 408 17.02 -28.77 -15.88
C PRO A 408 15.82 -29.74 -16.03
N PRO A 409 15.96 -30.87 -16.76
CA PRO A 409 14.90 -31.89 -16.94
C PRO A 409 14.35 -32.47 -15.63
N VAL A 410 13.12 -32.98 -15.69
CA VAL A 410 12.39 -33.60 -14.58
C VAL A 410 12.62 -35.11 -14.61
N ASP A 411 12.99 -35.70 -13.47
CA ASP A 411 13.12 -37.15 -13.33
C ASP A 411 11.72 -37.75 -13.21
N VAL A 412 11.44 -38.77 -14.03
CA VAL A 412 10.15 -39.47 -14.08
C VAL A 412 10.40 -40.95 -13.77
N ALA A 413 9.60 -41.53 -12.87
CA ALA A 413 9.68 -42.95 -12.53
C ALA A 413 8.29 -43.57 -12.36
N ALA A 414 8.15 -44.85 -12.68
CA ALA A 414 6.95 -45.65 -12.43
C ALA A 414 7.34 -47.08 -12.11
N SER A 415 6.63 -47.75 -11.19
CA SER A 415 6.93 -49.14 -10.83
C SER A 415 5.72 -50.06 -10.93
N SER A 416 5.95 -51.32 -11.26
CA SER A 416 4.93 -52.36 -11.20
C SER A 416 4.38 -52.58 -9.78
N THR A 417 5.13 -52.24 -8.72
CA THR A 417 4.69 -52.41 -7.33
C THR A 417 3.58 -51.46 -6.89
N ASP A 418 3.49 -50.27 -7.50
CA ASP A 418 2.41 -49.32 -7.24
C ASP A 418 1.34 -49.29 -8.35
N GLY A 419 1.42 -50.23 -9.31
CA GLY A 419 0.52 -50.29 -10.45
C GLY A 419 0.85 -49.28 -11.55
N PHE A 420 2.14 -48.93 -11.69
CA PHE A 420 2.68 -47.95 -12.63
C PHE A 420 2.16 -46.54 -12.41
N VAL A 421 2.14 -46.09 -11.15
CA VAL A 421 1.94 -44.67 -10.85
C VAL A 421 3.19 -43.92 -11.32
N VAL A 422 2.99 -42.91 -12.15
CA VAL A 422 4.07 -42.08 -12.67
C VAL A 422 4.37 -40.98 -11.66
N HIS A 423 5.56 -41.01 -11.08
CA HIS A 423 6.10 -39.97 -10.21
C HIS A 423 7.04 -39.10 -11.03
N ALA A 424 6.95 -37.79 -10.88
CA ALA A 424 7.88 -36.85 -11.46
C ALA A 424 8.42 -35.90 -10.39
N ARG A 425 9.74 -35.69 -10.36
CA ARG A 425 10.41 -34.83 -9.38
C ARG A 425 11.45 -33.95 -10.05
N LEU A 426 11.57 -32.72 -9.59
CA LEU A 426 12.69 -31.85 -9.99
C LEU A 426 14.00 -32.32 -9.36
N ALA A 427 15.05 -32.42 -10.18
CA ALA A 427 16.41 -32.69 -9.74
C ALA A 427 17.04 -31.48 -9.02
N ASP A 428 16.77 -30.26 -9.50
CA ASP A 428 17.28 -28.99 -8.95
C ASP A 428 16.18 -27.91 -8.88
N ALA A 429 16.42 -26.85 -8.10
CA ALA A 429 15.52 -25.70 -7.99
C ALA A 429 15.42 -24.90 -9.30
N VAL A 430 14.20 -24.56 -9.73
CA VAL A 430 13.94 -23.90 -11.03
C VAL A 430 12.83 -22.85 -10.94
N LYS A 431 12.86 -21.87 -11.85
CA LYS A 431 11.77 -20.92 -12.03
C LYS A 431 10.64 -21.58 -12.82
N ILE A 432 9.44 -21.64 -12.26
CA ILE A 432 8.26 -22.19 -12.94
C ILE A 432 7.20 -21.09 -13.09
N PRO A 433 6.58 -20.92 -14.27
CA PRO A 433 5.43 -20.05 -14.44
C PRO A 433 4.19 -20.67 -13.75
N LEU A 434 4.13 -20.55 -12.42
CA LEU A 434 3.10 -21.17 -11.57
C LEU A 434 1.69 -20.74 -11.97
N LYS A 435 1.53 -19.51 -12.45
CA LYS A 435 0.26 -18.98 -12.94
C LYS A 435 -0.29 -19.82 -14.11
N ASP A 436 0.57 -20.09 -15.10
CA ASP A 436 0.19 -20.84 -16.29
C ASP A 436 -0.07 -22.31 -15.94
N LEU A 437 0.76 -22.88 -15.06
CA LEU A 437 0.64 -24.26 -14.61
C LEU A 437 -0.66 -24.50 -13.82
N ILE A 438 -0.99 -23.64 -12.85
CA ILE A 438 -2.21 -23.78 -12.06
C ILE A 438 -3.45 -23.53 -12.92
N SER A 439 -3.42 -22.53 -13.81
CA SER A 439 -4.54 -22.28 -14.73
C SER A 439 -4.84 -23.46 -15.66
N THR A 440 -3.80 -24.20 -16.06
CA THR A 440 -3.90 -25.35 -16.96
C THR A 440 -4.38 -26.61 -16.24
N TYR A 441 -3.79 -26.93 -15.09
CA TYR A 441 -3.96 -28.25 -14.46
C TYR A 441 -4.92 -28.24 -13.25
N ALA A 442 -5.12 -27.07 -12.62
CA ALA A 442 -6.04 -26.87 -11.50
C ALA A 442 -6.91 -25.60 -11.70
N PRO A 443 -7.70 -25.52 -12.80
CA PRO A 443 -8.55 -24.37 -13.07
C PRO A 443 -9.55 -24.18 -11.92
N GLY A 444 -9.55 -22.97 -11.33
CA GLY A 444 -10.33 -22.62 -10.13
C GLY A 444 -9.48 -22.35 -8.89
N ILE A 445 -8.18 -22.68 -8.90
CA ILE A 445 -7.23 -22.21 -7.88
C ILE A 445 -6.61 -20.90 -8.37
N ARG A 446 -6.71 -19.81 -7.59
CA ARG A 446 -6.00 -18.56 -7.90
C ARG A 446 -4.52 -18.76 -7.60
N ALA A 447 -3.69 -18.72 -8.64
CA ALA A 447 -2.26 -18.94 -8.53
C ALA A 447 -1.56 -17.77 -7.79
N PRO A 448 -0.54 -18.04 -6.96
CA PRO A 448 0.45 -17.02 -6.66
C PRO A 448 1.16 -16.59 -7.96
N GLY A 449 1.83 -15.44 -7.97
CA GLY A 449 2.60 -14.98 -9.14
C GLY A 449 3.71 -15.97 -9.55
N ASP A 450 4.48 -15.64 -10.59
CA ASP A 450 5.60 -16.50 -11.04
C ASP A 450 6.74 -16.49 -10.00
N LEU A 451 7.00 -17.64 -9.38
CA LEU A 451 7.93 -17.76 -8.24
C LEU A 451 8.97 -18.87 -8.48
N MET A 452 10.10 -18.77 -7.80
CA MET A 452 11.14 -19.80 -7.82
C MET A 452 10.67 -21.01 -7.00
N VAL A 453 10.77 -22.22 -7.54
CA VAL A 453 10.34 -23.47 -6.90
C VAL A 453 11.57 -24.28 -6.51
N ASN A 454 11.71 -24.57 -5.22
CA ASN A 454 12.80 -25.39 -4.67
C ASN A 454 12.56 -26.88 -4.87
N ALA A 455 11.30 -27.30 -4.80
CA ALA A 455 10.92 -28.70 -5.01
C ALA A 455 9.55 -28.78 -5.66
N LEU A 456 9.42 -29.68 -6.64
CA LEU A 456 8.16 -30.08 -7.26
C LEU A 456 8.11 -31.60 -7.23
N SER A 457 6.97 -32.13 -6.81
CA SER A 457 6.63 -33.54 -6.85
C SER A 457 5.26 -33.68 -7.51
N VAL A 458 5.16 -34.57 -8.48
CA VAL A 458 3.94 -34.89 -9.20
C VAL A 458 3.73 -36.39 -9.15
N ALA A 459 2.53 -36.85 -8.84
CA ALA A 459 2.17 -38.27 -8.94
C ALA A 459 0.90 -38.44 -9.76
N ILE A 460 0.96 -39.32 -10.76
CA ILE A 460 -0.12 -39.59 -11.71
C ILE A 460 -0.44 -41.07 -11.68
N ALA A 461 -1.61 -41.42 -11.15
CA ALA A 461 -2.15 -42.76 -11.25
C ALA A 461 -3.09 -42.80 -12.47
N PRO A 462 -2.71 -43.47 -13.58
CA PRO A 462 -3.53 -43.50 -14.79
C PRO A 462 -4.97 -43.90 -14.46
N THR A 463 -5.94 -43.16 -14.99
CA THR A 463 -7.40 -43.34 -14.77
C THR A 463 -7.92 -43.14 -13.34
N LYS A 464 -7.06 -42.86 -12.34
CA LYS A 464 -7.46 -42.70 -10.92
C LYS A 464 -7.33 -41.26 -10.41
N TYR A 465 -6.13 -40.68 -10.43
CA TYR A 465 -5.90 -39.32 -9.92
C TYR A 465 -4.59 -38.73 -10.43
N TYR A 466 -4.48 -37.42 -10.31
CA TYR A 466 -3.27 -36.63 -10.44
C TYR A 466 -3.06 -35.82 -9.16
N SER A 467 -1.85 -35.78 -8.62
CA SER A 467 -1.50 -34.95 -7.46
C SER A 467 -0.20 -34.20 -7.69
N MET A 468 -0.11 -33.00 -7.14
CA MET A 468 1.07 -32.14 -7.21
C MET A 468 1.35 -31.55 -5.84
N ALA A 469 2.61 -31.55 -5.42
CA ALA A 469 3.12 -30.83 -4.27
C ALA A 469 4.33 -30.00 -4.68
N LEU A 470 4.42 -28.76 -4.22
CA LEU A 470 5.54 -27.87 -4.47
C LEU A 470 5.90 -27.04 -3.25
N ALA A 471 7.19 -26.73 -3.14
CA ALA A 471 7.76 -25.86 -2.12
C ALA A 471 8.54 -24.73 -2.80
N MET A 472 8.24 -23.49 -2.42
CA MET A 472 8.79 -22.30 -3.06
C MET A 472 10.11 -21.86 -2.40
N ALA A 473 10.97 -21.23 -3.20
CA ALA A 473 12.19 -20.61 -2.72
C ALA A 473 11.88 -19.25 -2.07
N GLY A 474 12.39 -19.01 -0.86
CA GLY A 474 12.18 -17.73 -0.16
C GLY A 474 12.89 -16.52 -0.81
N GLN A 475 13.76 -16.74 -1.80
CA GLN A 475 14.55 -15.71 -2.49
C GLN A 475 14.85 -16.13 -3.95
N PRO A 476 15.07 -15.19 -4.89
CA PRO A 476 15.02 -13.73 -4.75
C PRO A 476 13.60 -13.14 -4.80
N ASN A 477 12.58 -13.93 -5.14
CA ASN A 477 11.20 -13.45 -5.32
C ASN A 477 10.29 -14.08 -4.26
N PRO A 478 10.10 -13.47 -3.08
CA PRO A 478 9.13 -13.97 -2.12
C PRO A 478 7.70 -13.64 -2.57
N TRP A 479 6.71 -14.33 -2.02
CA TRP A 479 5.31 -14.03 -2.33
C TRP A 479 4.88 -12.78 -1.57
N VAL A 480 4.60 -11.70 -2.31
CA VAL A 480 4.20 -10.41 -1.71
C VAL A 480 2.70 -10.17 -1.90
N ILE A 481 2.03 -9.73 -0.84
CA ILE A 481 0.62 -9.28 -0.88
C ILE A 481 0.55 -7.77 -0.56
N PRO A 482 -0.18 -6.97 -1.36
CA PRO A 482 -0.34 -5.54 -1.12
C PRO A 482 -1.40 -5.30 -0.03
N LEU A 483 -1.00 -5.44 1.24
CA LEU A 483 -1.87 -5.26 2.39
C LEU A 483 -1.20 -4.33 3.40
N GLY A 484 -1.82 -3.18 3.66
CA GLY A 484 -1.26 -2.12 4.49
C GLY A 484 -0.26 -1.21 3.74
N PRO A 485 0.29 -0.19 4.43
CA PRO A 485 1.18 0.80 3.82
C PRO A 485 2.52 0.19 3.35
N THR A 486 2.90 -0.97 3.91
CA THR A 486 4.04 -1.76 3.44
C THR A 486 3.56 -3.14 3.00
N PRO A 487 3.85 -3.59 1.76
CA PRO A 487 3.45 -4.92 1.30
C PRO A 487 3.97 -6.03 2.20
N LEU A 488 3.11 -7.00 2.54
CA LEU A 488 3.47 -8.11 3.40
C LEU A 488 4.10 -9.24 2.59
N THR A 489 5.03 -9.96 3.22
CA THR A 489 5.80 -11.02 2.58
C THR A 489 5.43 -12.38 3.18
N ILE A 490 5.13 -13.35 2.33
CA ILE A 490 4.91 -14.75 2.69
C ILE A 490 6.13 -15.57 2.25
N SER A 491 6.71 -16.26 3.22
CA SER A 491 7.87 -17.14 3.09
C SER A 491 7.47 -18.62 3.23
N ASP A 492 8.39 -19.54 2.94
CA ASP A 492 8.21 -21.00 3.13
C ASP A 492 6.92 -21.56 2.52
N VAL A 493 6.51 -21.04 1.37
CA VAL A 493 5.21 -21.38 0.80
C VAL A 493 5.22 -22.80 0.27
N MET A 494 4.20 -23.57 0.65
CA MET A 494 3.95 -24.91 0.18
C MET A 494 2.57 -24.96 -0.47
N LEU A 495 2.48 -25.58 -1.64
CA LEU A 495 1.21 -25.87 -2.32
C LEU A 495 1.11 -27.37 -2.50
N ALA A 496 -0.03 -27.95 -2.15
CA ALA A 496 -0.34 -29.34 -2.46
C ALA A 496 -1.78 -29.46 -2.93
N PHE A 497 -2.01 -30.14 -4.05
CA PHE A 497 -3.35 -30.43 -4.55
C PHE A 497 -3.47 -31.81 -5.18
N THR A 498 -4.68 -32.36 -5.15
CA THR A 498 -5.06 -33.64 -5.75
C THR A 498 -6.33 -33.47 -6.56
N ARG A 499 -6.30 -33.97 -7.80
CA ARG A 499 -7.42 -34.05 -8.73
C ARG A 499 -7.74 -35.52 -9.01
N PRO A 500 -8.84 -36.07 -8.46
CA PRO A 500 -9.31 -37.40 -8.83
C PRO A 500 -9.82 -37.43 -10.28
N SER A 501 -9.91 -38.61 -10.89
CA SER A 501 -10.42 -38.81 -12.26
C SER A 501 -11.91 -38.44 -12.39
N THR A 502 -12.65 -38.49 -11.28
CA THR A 502 -14.01 -37.97 -11.12
C THR A 502 -14.11 -37.19 -9.81
N GLY A 503 -14.45 -35.90 -9.85
CA GLY A 503 -14.59 -35.04 -8.66
C GLY A 503 -13.88 -33.69 -8.80
N SER A 504 -14.00 -32.83 -7.77
CA SER A 504 -13.34 -31.52 -7.70
C SER A 504 -11.89 -31.63 -7.22
N VAL A 505 -11.07 -30.66 -7.59
CA VAL A 505 -9.70 -30.51 -7.05
C VAL A 505 -9.80 -30.22 -5.55
N SER A 506 -8.93 -30.86 -4.76
CA SER A 506 -8.77 -30.60 -3.33
C SER A 506 -7.31 -30.31 -3.00
N GLY A 507 -7.02 -29.48 -2.00
CA GLY A 507 -5.64 -29.12 -1.67
C GLY A 507 -5.51 -28.02 -0.64
N ALA A 508 -4.27 -27.59 -0.38
CA ALA A 508 -3.98 -26.45 0.47
C ALA A 508 -2.76 -25.66 -0.04
N ILE A 509 -2.77 -24.35 0.20
CA ILE A 509 -1.63 -23.44 0.07
C ILE A 509 -1.29 -22.97 1.48
N GLY A 510 -0.07 -23.22 1.94
CA GLY A 510 0.41 -22.81 3.25
C GLY A 510 1.68 -21.97 3.14
N GLY A 511 2.05 -21.25 4.19
CA GLY A 511 3.29 -20.49 4.28
C GLY A 511 3.40 -19.69 5.57
N ARG A 512 4.41 -18.84 5.65
CA ARG A 512 4.71 -17.98 6.80
C ARG A 512 4.65 -16.51 6.44
N LEU A 513 3.61 -15.82 6.91
CA LEU A 513 3.39 -14.39 6.71
C LEU A 513 4.19 -13.59 7.73
N ALA A 514 5.09 -12.73 7.26
CA ALA A 514 5.74 -11.72 8.10
C ALA A 514 4.82 -10.50 8.26
N LEU A 515 4.42 -10.20 9.50
CA LEU A 515 3.49 -9.13 9.85
C LEU A 515 4.19 -8.07 10.72
N GLY A 516 5.11 -7.31 10.11
CA GLY A 516 5.81 -6.20 10.77
C GLY A 516 6.42 -6.56 12.14
N SER A 517 6.08 -5.78 13.17
CA SER A 517 6.56 -5.98 14.55
C SER A 517 5.80 -7.07 15.34
N ILE A 518 4.71 -7.60 14.77
CA ILE A 518 3.88 -8.63 15.41
C ILE A 518 4.55 -10.01 15.32
N GLY A 519 5.31 -10.25 14.26
CA GLY A 519 6.09 -11.48 14.07
C GLY A 519 5.69 -12.24 12.81
N THR A 520 5.82 -13.58 12.85
CA THR A 520 5.54 -14.47 11.72
C THR A 520 4.35 -15.36 12.04
N LEU A 521 3.38 -15.41 11.13
CA LEU A 521 2.16 -16.20 11.26
C LEU A 521 2.18 -17.36 10.26
N ASP A 522 1.96 -18.58 10.74
CA ASP A 522 1.68 -19.71 9.85
C ASP A 522 0.27 -19.52 9.27
N ILE A 523 0.18 -19.46 7.94
CA ILE A 523 -1.06 -19.23 7.20
C ILE A 523 -1.37 -20.40 6.28
N ALA A 524 -2.65 -20.71 6.13
CA ALA A 524 -3.12 -21.71 5.17
C ALA A 524 -4.43 -21.30 4.49
N TYR A 525 -4.60 -21.77 3.25
CA TYR A 525 -5.79 -21.64 2.40
C TYR A 525 -6.14 -23.01 1.83
N GLU A 526 -7.37 -23.49 2.03
CA GLU A 526 -7.85 -24.78 1.54
C GLU A 526 -8.63 -24.65 0.22
N VAL A 527 -8.47 -25.65 -0.65
CA VAL A 527 -9.13 -25.76 -1.95
C VAL A 527 -10.04 -27.01 -1.93
N PRO A 528 -11.27 -26.94 -2.48
CA PRO A 528 -11.88 -25.79 -3.15
C PRO A 528 -12.49 -24.81 -2.14
N GLY A 529 -12.41 -23.50 -2.42
CA GLY A 529 -12.96 -22.47 -1.56
C GLY A 529 -12.63 -21.05 -2.04
N PRO A 530 -13.20 -20.02 -1.41
CA PRO A 530 -12.78 -18.63 -1.62
C PRO A 530 -11.38 -18.40 -1.04
N PHE A 531 -10.59 -17.52 -1.65
CA PHE A 531 -9.25 -17.17 -1.17
C PHE A 531 -9.30 -16.61 0.26
N ARG A 532 -8.81 -17.40 1.22
CA ARG A 532 -8.82 -17.08 2.66
C ARG A 532 -7.55 -17.65 3.30
N LEU A 533 -6.62 -16.78 3.69
CA LEU A 533 -5.44 -17.15 4.46
C LEU A 533 -5.75 -16.98 5.95
N ARG A 534 -5.74 -18.08 6.70
CA ARG A 534 -6.01 -18.09 8.15
C ARG A 534 -4.73 -18.37 8.93
N GLY A 535 -4.49 -17.64 10.01
CA GLY A 535 -3.38 -17.89 10.93
C GLY A 535 -3.73 -17.60 12.39
N SER A 536 -3.14 -18.35 13.31
CA SER A 536 -3.26 -18.11 14.75
C SER A 536 -2.24 -17.06 15.21
N VAL A 537 -2.66 -16.16 16.08
CA VAL A 537 -1.86 -15.05 16.64
C VAL A 537 -1.81 -15.22 18.16
N PRO A 538 -0.70 -15.72 18.73
CA PRO A 538 -0.64 -16.06 20.15
C PRO A 538 -0.79 -14.87 21.10
N GLU A 539 -0.10 -13.76 20.84
CA GLU A 539 -0.18 -12.54 21.63
C GLU A 539 0.08 -11.32 20.75
N VAL A 540 -0.79 -10.31 20.82
CA VAL A 540 -0.63 -9.05 20.05
C VAL A 540 -1.43 -7.92 20.69
N LYS A 541 -0.95 -6.68 20.56
CA LYS A 541 -1.69 -5.47 20.96
C LYS A 541 -2.44 -4.86 19.79
N LEU A 542 -3.58 -4.21 20.06
CA LEU A 542 -4.30 -3.43 19.05
C LEU A 542 -3.41 -2.38 18.39
N SER A 543 -2.60 -1.68 19.18
CA SER A 543 -1.67 -0.66 18.65
C SER A 543 -0.62 -1.23 17.68
N GLN A 544 -0.19 -2.49 17.86
CA GLN A 544 0.73 -3.17 16.93
C GLN A 544 0.06 -3.53 15.60
N ILE A 545 -1.19 -4.01 15.62
CA ILE A 545 -1.98 -4.29 14.41
C ILE A 545 -2.19 -3.02 13.62
N VAL A 546 -2.69 -1.96 14.27
CA VAL A 546 -2.98 -0.67 13.63
C VAL A 546 -1.71 -0.05 13.06
N ALA A 547 -0.61 -0.01 13.82
CA ALA A 547 0.65 0.58 13.34
C ALA A 547 1.33 -0.23 12.23
N THR A 548 1.05 -1.53 12.10
CA THR A 548 1.62 -2.37 11.04
C THR A 548 0.82 -2.28 9.75
N LEU A 549 -0.51 -2.17 9.84
CA LEU A 549 -1.41 -2.32 8.67
C LEU A 549 -2.06 -1.00 8.23
N THR A 550 -1.87 0.10 8.96
CA THR A 550 -2.43 1.41 8.63
C THR A 550 -1.44 2.52 8.99
N ASP A 551 -1.67 3.73 8.47
CA ASP A 551 -0.93 4.95 8.87
C ASP A 551 -1.61 5.68 10.05
N GLN A 552 -2.59 5.04 10.70
CA GLN A 552 -3.44 5.62 11.72
C GLN A 552 -2.83 5.46 13.12
N ARG A 553 -3.26 6.30 14.07
CA ARG A 553 -2.83 6.23 15.47
C ARG A 553 -4.02 6.07 16.40
N LEU A 554 -3.88 5.20 17.38
CA LEU A 554 -4.85 5.09 18.47
C LEU A 554 -4.69 6.25 19.47
N PRO A 555 -5.77 6.67 20.14
CA PRO A 555 -5.70 7.60 21.26
C PRO A 555 -4.77 7.10 22.36
N ARG A 556 -4.08 8.03 23.05
CA ARG A 556 -3.22 7.67 24.18
C ARG A 556 -4.04 6.99 25.27
N GLY A 557 -3.57 5.83 25.73
CA GLY A 557 -4.22 5.04 26.79
C GLY A 557 -5.24 4.02 26.29
N PHE A 558 -5.67 4.10 25.02
CA PHE A 558 -6.56 3.12 24.39
C PHE A 558 -5.75 2.05 23.64
N ASP A 559 -5.48 0.94 24.30
CA ASP A 559 -4.80 -0.21 23.70
C ASP A 559 -5.30 -1.50 24.36
N LEU A 560 -5.54 -2.53 23.56
CA LEU A 560 -6.09 -3.80 24.00
C LEU A 560 -5.06 -4.90 23.78
N ASP A 561 -4.89 -5.76 24.80
CA ASP A 561 -4.06 -6.96 24.72
C ASP A 561 -4.92 -8.13 24.24
N PHE A 562 -4.47 -8.80 23.19
CA PHE A 562 -5.12 -9.97 22.62
C PHE A 562 -4.23 -11.20 22.79
N VAL A 563 -4.82 -12.30 23.23
CA VAL A 563 -4.17 -13.61 23.35
C VAL A 563 -4.97 -14.66 22.56
N ASP A 564 -4.29 -15.69 22.06
CA ASP A 564 -4.87 -16.82 21.33
C ASP A 564 -5.90 -16.40 20.26
N SER A 565 -5.51 -15.47 19.39
CA SER A 565 -6.40 -14.82 18.43
C SER A 565 -6.31 -15.44 17.03
N THR A 566 -7.26 -15.12 16.15
CA THR A 566 -7.24 -15.57 14.75
C THR A 566 -7.19 -14.37 13.82
N ALA A 567 -6.25 -14.39 12.87
CA ALA A 567 -6.19 -13.47 11.75
C ALA A 567 -6.63 -14.16 10.45
N LEU A 568 -7.27 -13.39 9.58
CA LEU A 568 -7.84 -13.83 8.32
C LEU A 568 -7.57 -12.78 7.25
N ILE A 569 -6.93 -13.18 6.15
CA ILE A 569 -6.77 -12.33 4.97
C ILE A 569 -7.67 -12.87 3.88
N GLN A 570 -8.58 -12.03 3.39
CA GLN A 570 -9.50 -12.35 2.30
C GLN A 570 -9.24 -11.43 1.11
N LEU A 571 -9.77 -11.82 -0.03
CA LEU A 571 -9.82 -10.97 -1.21
C LEU A 571 -11.29 -10.69 -1.57
N GLU A 572 -11.67 -9.43 -1.62
CA GLU A 572 -13.01 -8.98 -1.95
C GLU A 572 -12.91 -7.97 -3.10
N SER A 573 -13.57 -8.26 -4.24
CA SER A 573 -13.55 -7.40 -5.43
C SER A 573 -12.15 -6.99 -5.93
N ASP A 574 -11.17 -7.91 -5.81
CA ASP A 574 -9.73 -7.74 -6.11
C ASP A 574 -8.88 -6.96 -5.09
N ASP A 575 -9.49 -6.45 -4.01
CA ASP A 575 -8.77 -5.80 -2.91
C ASP A 575 -8.56 -6.75 -1.73
N TYR A 576 -7.40 -6.61 -1.06
CA TYR A 576 -7.08 -7.41 0.12
C TYR A 576 -7.69 -6.81 1.36
N LEU A 577 -8.32 -7.67 2.15
CA LEU A 577 -8.94 -7.33 3.42
C LEU A 577 -8.23 -8.10 4.53
N PHE A 578 -7.79 -7.42 5.59
CA PHE A 578 -7.32 -8.08 6.79
C PHE A 578 -8.41 -8.04 7.86
N GLN A 579 -8.69 -9.18 8.45
CA GLN A 579 -9.67 -9.34 9.50
C GLN A 579 -9.04 -10.05 10.69
N PHE A 580 -9.43 -9.64 11.88
CA PHE A 580 -8.92 -10.18 13.14
C PHE A 580 -10.08 -10.36 14.10
N ALA A 581 -10.13 -11.49 14.80
CA ALA A 581 -11.16 -11.74 15.79
C ALA A 581 -10.62 -12.50 17.00
N THR A 582 -11.17 -12.19 18.17
CA THR A 582 -10.80 -12.83 19.44
C THR A 582 -11.87 -12.61 20.51
N GLN A 583 -11.72 -13.27 21.66
CA GLN A 583 -12.47 -12.96 22.87
C GLN A 583 -11.55 -12.29 23.89
N VAL A 584 -11.82 -11.03 24.19
CA VAL A 584 -11.06 -10.26 25.19
C VAL A 584 -11.52 -10.64 26.58
N ARG A 585 -10.58 -11.11 27.40
CA ARG A 585 -10.87 -11.63 28.75
C ARG A 585 -11.55 -10.56 29.61
N GLY A 586 -12.73 -10.90 30.14
CA GLY A 586 -13.50 -10.01 31.03
C GLY A 586 -14.25 -8.89 30.33
N LEU A 587 -14.17 -8.78 29.00
CA LEU A 587 -14.87 -7.76 28.21
C LEU A 587 -15.90 -8.37 27.27
N GLY A 588 -15.49 -9.28 26.39
CA GLY A 588 -16.38 -9.95 25.42
C GLY A 588 -15.71 -10.20 24.07
N ASN A 589 -16.47 -10.17 22.97
CA ASN A 589 -15.96 -10.54 21.64
C ASN A 589 -15.45 -9.31 20.90
N PHE A 590 -14.29 -9.44 20.25
CA PHE A 590 -13.66 -8.39 19.46
C PHE A 590 -13.53 -8.82 18.00
N ALA A 591 -13.82 -7.90 17.09
CA ALA A 591 -13.56 -8.04 15.66
C ALA A 591 -12.91 -6.76 15.13
N LEU A 592 -11.98 -6.91 14.20
CA LEU A 592 -11.33 -5.81 13.50
C LEU A 592 -11.25 -6.15 12.01
N GLN A 593 -11.45 -5.13 11.19
CA GLN A 593 -11.29 -5.16 9.74
C GLN A 593 -10.39 -4.00 9.33
N VAL A 594 -9.39 -4.28 8.52
CA VAL A 594 -8.47 -3.32 7.91
C VAL A 594 -8.64 -3.42 6.40
N GLN A 595 -8.83 -2.27 5.76
CA GLN A 595 -9.08 -2.15 4.34
C GLN A 595 -8.55 -0.82 3.80
N GLU A 596 -8.34 -0.76 2.49
CA GLU A 596 -8.07 0.49 1.80
C GLU A 596 -9.38 1.23 1.53
N THR A 597 -9.42 2.53 1.78
CA THR A 597 -10.55 3.41 1.49
C THR A 597 -10.00 4.73 0.99
N ASP A 598 -10.43 5.16 -0.20
CA ASP A 598 -9.95 6.37 -0.89
C ASP A 598 -8.42 6.49 -1.00
N GLY A 599 -7.72 5.36 -1.20
CA GLY A 599 -6.25 5.31 -1.34
C GLY A 599 -5.49 5.38 0.00
N THR A 600 -6.19 5.25 1.12
CA THR A 600 -5.59 5.21 2.46
C THR A 600 -6.01 3.97 3.23
N TRP A 601 -5.08 3.35 3.95
CA TRP A 601 -5.39 2.20 4.80
C TRP A 601 -6.03 2.66 6.11
N GLY A 602 -7.25 2.18 6.35
CA GLY A 602 -8.02 2.45 7.56
C GLY A 602 -8.46 1.17 8.25
N PHE A 603 -9.03 1.30 9.45
CA PHE A 603 -9.57 0.15 10.18
C PHE A 603 -10.93 0.47 10.82
N ALA A 604 -11.70 -0.59 11.04
CA ALA A 604 -12.93 -0.61 11.81
C ALA A 604 -12.85 -1.75 12.82
N ALA A 605 -12.99 -1.44 14.10
CA ALA A 605 -12.93 -2.38 15.21
C ALA A 605 -14.22 -2.31 16.03
N GLY A 606 -14.75 -3.47 16.43
CA GLY A 606 -15.94 -3.62 17.26
C GLY A 606 -15.64 -4.51 18.45
N LEU A 607 -16.02 -4.06 19.65
CA LEU A 607 -15.93 -4.80 20.90
C LEU A 607 -17.34 -4.92 21.49
N ASP A 608 -17.92 -6.10 21.38
CA ASP A 608 -19.14 -6.47 22.09
C ASP A 608 -18.79 -6.69 23.57
N LEU A 609 -19.26 -5.78 24.43
CA LEU A 609 -18.96 -5.74 25.86
C LEU A 609 -19.99 -6.55 26.66
N SER A 610 -20.29 -7.76 26.21
CA SER A 610 -21.27 -8.64 26.85
C SER A 610 -20.84 -9.18 28.23
N LEU A 611 -19.55 -9.09 28.56
CA LEU A 611 -18.97 -9.52 29.84
C LEU A 611 -18.41 -8.34 30.68
N GLY A 612 -18.47 -7.11 30.16
CA GLY A 612 -17.85 -5.93 30.78
C GLY A 612 -18.64 -4.63 30.53
N LYS A 613 -17.99 -3.49 30.77
CA LYS A 613 -18.54 -2.15 30.53
C LYS A 613 -17.53 -1.26 29.80
N PRO A 614 -17.94 -0.19 29.09
CA PRO A 614 -17.01 0.75 28.47
C PRO A 614 -15.93 1.27 29.43
N SER A 615 -16.27 1.55 30.68
CA SER A 615 -15.36 2.00 31.74
C SER A 615 -14.28 0.99 32.13
N SER A 616 -14.48 -0.29 31.80
CA SER A 616 -13.48 -1.35 32.03
C SER A 616 -12.47 -1.50 30.89
N VAL A 617 -12.64 -0.74 29.80
CA VAL A 617 -11.70 -0.68 28.68
C VAL A 617 -10.59 0.32 28.99
N PRO A 618 -9.30 -0.02 28.76
CA PRO A 618 -8.19 0.91 28.98
C PRO A 618 -8.40 2.27 28.30
N GLY A 619 -8.22 3.35 29.05
CA GLY A 619 -8.36 4.73 28.59
C GLY A 619 -9.79 5.29 28.59
N LEU A 620 -10.79 4.53 29.03
CA LEU A 620 -12.20 4.93 29.05
C LEU A 620 -12.83 4.92 30.46
N ASP A 621 -12.02 4.93 31.52
CA ASP A 621 -12.44 4.90 32.93
C ASP A 621 -13.38 6.06 33.30
N ALA A 622 -13.21 7.22 32.66
CA ALA A 622 -14.08 8.38 32.82
C ALA A 622 -15.56 8.12 32.44
N LEU A 623 -15.86 7.07 31.66
CA LEU A 623 -17.23 6.73 31.28
C LEU A 623 -18.04 6.10 32.43
N ALA A 624 -17.41 5.73 33.55
CA ALA A 624 -18.11 5.13 34.69
C ALA A 624 -19.23 6.02 35.24
N GLU A 625 -19.03 7.34 35.25
CA GLU A 625 -20.03 8.30 35.71
C GLU A 625 -21.28 8.31 34.80
N PHE A 626 -21.08 8.19 33.48
CA PHE A 626 -22.17 8.10 32.51
C PHE A 626 -22.94 6.78 32.65
N GLU A 627 -22.22 5.68 32.86
CA GLU A 627 -22.83 4.36 33.07
C GLU A 627 -23.72 4.33 34.32
N GLU A 628 -23.28 4.96 35.40
CA GLU A 628 -24.04 5.05 36.65
C GLU A 628 -25.23 6.01 36.53
N PHE A 629 -25.02 7.21 35.97
CA PHE A 629 -26.06 8.23 35.87
C PHE A 629 -27.21 7.83 34.94
N PHE A 630 -26.89 7.18 33.82
CA PHE A 630 -27.89 6.79 32.82
C PHE A 630 -28.33 5.32 32.93
N GLY A 631 -27.86 4.52 33.89
CA GLY A 631 -28.32 3.12 34.00
C GLY A 631 -28.15 2.31 32.71
N LEU A 632 -27.01 2.49 32.04
CA LEU A 632 -26.74 1.92 30.72
C LEU A 632 -26.45 0.41 30.80
N HIS A 633 -26.93 -0.35 29.82
CA HIS A 633 -26.66 -1.78 29.66
C HIS A 633 -26.57 -2.16 28.18
N THR A 634 -26.08 -3.37 27.88
CA THR A 634 -25.90 -3.88 26.50
C THR A 634 -25.00 -2.97 25.66
N PHE A 635 -23.68 -3.10 25.84
CA PHE A 635 -22.72 -2.18 25.23
C PHE A 635 -22.04 -2.77 23.99
N LEU A 636 -21.95 -1.96 22.93
CA LEU A 636 -21.08 -2.21 21.78
C LEU A 636 -20.18 -0.98 21.61
N LEU A 637 -18.87 -1.19 21.70
CA LEU A 637 -17.88 -0.16 21.38
C LEU A 637 -17.38 -0.36 19.95
N VAL A 638 -17.40 0.70 19.15
CA VAL A 638 -16.93 0.70 17.77
C VAL A 638 -15.91 1.82 17.59
N VAL A 639 -14.76 1.50 17.00
CA VAL A 639 -13.74 2.48 16.62
C VAL A 639 -13.52 2.35 15.12
N SER A 640 -13.63 3.44 14.38
CA SER A 640 -13.37 3.46 12.94
C SER A 640 -12.52 4.65 12.53
N THR A 641 -11.77 4.52 11.45
CA THR A 641 -11.04 5.64 10.83
C THR A 641 -11.66 6.10 9.51
N PHE A 642 -12.79 5.50 9.11
CA PHE A 642 -13.52 5.85 7.90
C PHE A 642 -15.03 5.67 8.10
N ASP A 643 -15.81 6.35 7.27
CA ASP A 643 -17.26 6.17 7.18
C ASP A 643 -17.59 5.08 6.16
N ALA A 644 -18.50 4.16 6.49
CA ALA A 644 -18.91 3.09 5.57
C ALA A 644 -20.41 2.77 5.70
N PRO A 645 -21.23 3.20 4.73
CA PRO A 645 -22.64 2.84 4.67
C PRO A 645 -22.83 1.34 4.48
N GLY A 646 -23.73 0.73 5.26
CA GLY A 646 -24.02 -0.71 5.16
C GLY A 646 -22.90 -1.65 5.63
N PHE A 647 -21.88 -1.13 6.31
CA PHE A 647 -20.79 -1.93 6.85
C PHE A 647 -21.31 -3.04 7.78
N THR A 648 -20.70 -4.23 7.68
CA THR A 648 -20.93 -5.33 8.60
C THR A 648 -19.60 -5.89 9.08
N PHE A 649 -19.45 -6.07 10.39
CA PHE A 649 -18.32 -6.82 10.92
C PHE A 649 -18.30 -8.25 10.39
N PRO A 650 -17.11 -8.86 10.28
CA PRO A 650 -16.97 -10.23 9.79
C PRO A 650 -17.77 -11.23 10.62
N ASP A 651 -18.28 -12.26 9.95
CA ASP A 651 -18.88 -13.41 10.61
C ASP A 651 -17.82 -14.14 11.44
N LEU A 652 -18.02 -14.20 12.75
CA LEU A 652 -17.03 -14.77 13.68
C LEU A 652 -16.88 -16.28 13.46
N ALA A 653 -17.90 -16.95 12.90
CA ALA A 653 -17.80 -18.36 12.51
C ALA A 653 -16.78 -18.59 11.37
N ALA A 654 -16.42 -17.56 10.60
CA ALA A 654 -15.41 -17.69 9.55
C ALA A 654 -13.97 -17.87 10.10
N PHE A 655 -13.76 -17.58 11.39
CA PHE A 655 -12.49 -17.73 12.11
C PHE A 655 -12.36 -19.06 12.85
N ASP A 656 -13.44 -19.84 12.96
CA ASP A 656 -13.36 -21.21 13.47
C ASP A 656 -12.49 -22.03 12.52
N ASN A 657 -11.39 -22.58 13.04
CA ASN A 657 -10.52 -23.49 12.30
C ASN A 657 -10.24 -24.74 13.12
N PRO A 658 -10.72 -25.93 12.71
CA PRO A 658 -10.44 -27.18 13.44
C PRO A 658 -8.96 -27.58 13.44
N ALA A 659 -8.12 -26.98 12.58
CA ALA A 659 -6.68 -27.23 12.53
C ALA A 659 -5.88 -26.49 13.62
N PHE A 660 -6.46 -25.49 14.28
CA PHE A 660 -5.83 -24.75 15.37
C PHE A 660 -6.67 -24.85 16.63
N ASP A 661 -6.05 -25.13 17.77
CA ASP A 661 -6.69 -25.21 19.08
C ASP A 661 -6.96 -23.78 19.62
N ASN A 662 -7.63 -22.94 18.82
CA ASN A 662 -7.94 -21.55 19.17
C ASN A 662 -9.17 -21.49 20.08
N PRO A 663 -9.26 -20.50 20.99
CA PRO A 663 -10.42 -20.30 21.85
C PRO A 663 -11.68 -20.12 21.00
N LYS A 664 -12.71 -20.89 21.34
CA LYS A 664 -14.02 -20.79 20.72
C LYS A 664 -14.59 -19.40 20.99
N ILE A 665 -14.58 -18.55 19.97
CA ILE A 665 -15.23 -17.23 20.03
C ILE A 665 -16.71 -17.49 20.36
N SER A 666 -17.14 -16.99 21.52
CA SER A 666 -18.40 -17.41 22.14
C SER A 666 -19.66 -16.98 21.37
N ALA A 667 -19.59 -15.87 20.61
CA ALA A 667 -20.67 -15.36 19.77
C ALA A 667 -20.33 -15.52 18.28
N LYS A 668 -21.37 -15.74 17.47
CA LYS A 668 -21.20 -15.96 16.02
C LYS A 668 -21.11 -14.66 15.21
N ARG A 669 -21.48 -13.49 15.78
CA ARG A 669 -21.45 -12.22 15.05
C ARG A 669 -21.43 -11.02 16.00
N ILE A 670 -20.72 -9.96 15.61
CA ILE A 670 -20.89 -8.61 16.15
C ILE A 670 -21.80 -7.85 15.18
N ALA A 671 -22.97 -7.41 15.63
CA ALA A 671 -23.90 -6.65 14.80
C ALA A 671 -23.90 -5.18 15.24
N LEU A 672 -23.79 -4.27 14.28
CA LEU A 672 -24.15 -2.88 14.54
C LEU A 672 -25.63 -2.84 14.95
N PRO A 673 -25.97 -2.10 16.01
CA PRO A 673 -27.32 -2.10 16.53
C PRO A 673 -28.25 -1.28 15.61
N PRO A 674 -29.57 -1.46 15.63
CA PRO A 674 -30.49 -0.82 14.67
C PRO A 674 -30.41 0.71 14.62
N GLN A 675 -30.00 1.36 15.73
CA GLN A 675 -29.76 2.80 15.80
C GLN A 675 -28.50 3.28 15.05
N SER A 676 -27.62 2.35 14.66
CA SER A 676 -26.44 2.64 13.85
C SER A 676 -26.82 2.51 12.38
N THR A 677 -27.15 3.62 11.71
CA THR A 677 -27.47 3.62 10.28
C THR A 677 -26.25 3.36 9.39
N ASN A 678 -25.05 3.82 9.81
CA ASN A 678 -23.78 3.67 9.09
C ASN A 678 -22.62 3.48 10.08
N LEU A 679 -21.49 2.92 9.62
CA LEU A 679 -20.22 3.05 10.33
C LEU A 679 -19.73 4.50 10.21
N ILE A 680 -19.35 5.11 11.33
CA ILE A 680 -18.86 6.49 11.39
C ILE A 680 -17.45 6.51 11.98
N ALA A 681 -16.55 7.29 11.39
CA ALA A 681 -15.20 7.51 11.89
C ALA A 681 -15.21 8.12 13.31
N GLY A 682 -14.25 7.71 14.14
CA GLY A 682 -14.17 8.05 15.57
C GLY A 682 -14.50 6.89 16.50
N LEU A 683 -14.72 7.19 17.78
CA LEU A 683 -15.11 6.22 18.80
C LEU A 683 -16.61 6.36 19.10
N ASN A 684 -17.35 5.28 18.90
CA ASN A 684 -18.79 5.20 19.10
C ASN A 684 -19.08 4.12 20.15
N VAL A 685 -19.87 4.46 21.17
CA VAL A 685 -20.37 3.51 22.16
C VAL A 685 -21.89 3.47 22.02
N TYR A 686 -22.40 2.32 21.62
CA TYR A 686 -23.84 2.06 21.57
C TYR A 686 -24.25 1.34 22.84
N ALA A 687 -25.35 1.77 23.43
CA ALA A 687 -25.92 1.16 24.63
C ALA A 687 -27.46 1.16 24.57
N GLN A 688 -28.06 0.48 25.53
CA GLN A 688 -29.45 0.66 25.89
C GLN A 688 -29.54 1.40 27.23
N TRP A 689 -30.37 2.42 27.28
CA TRP A 689 -30.68 3.23 28.44
C TRP A 689 -32.03 2.80 29.02
N THR A 690 -32.05 2.33 30.27
CA THR A 690 -33.30 2.20 31.02
C THR A 690 -33.59 3.47 31.81
N LEU A 691 -34.72 4.12 31.51
CA LEU A 691 -35.13 5.37 32.17
C LEU A 691 -35.48 5.13 33.64
N ASP A 692 -34.92 5.95 34.53
CA ASP A 692 -35.35 6.00 35.92
C ASP A 692 -36.68 6.77 36.03
N THR A 693 -37.76 6.00 36.20
CA THR A 693 -39.12 6.54 36.29
C THR A 693 -39.44 7.25 37.61
N THR A 694 -38.50 7.36 38.54
CA THR A 694 -38.71 7.97 39.87
C THR A 694 -38.03 9.34 40.05
N SER A 695 -37.29 9.82 39.06
CA SER A 695 -36.46 11.04 39.15
C SER A 695 -36.78 12.09 38.08
N ARG A 696 -35.87 13.05 37.86
CA ARG A 696 -35.98 14.14 36.86
C ARG A 696 -36.24 13.63 35.43
N GLN A 697 -35.92 12.37 35.15
CA GLN A 697 -36.18 11.71 33.85
C GLN A 697 -37.67 11.45 33.59
N GLN A 698 -38.53 11.48 34.61
CA GLN A 698 -39.99 11.34 34.47
C GLN A 698 -40.61 12.50 33.69
N LEU A 699 -40.07 13.72 33.82
CA LEU A 699 -40.53 14.88 33.05
C LEU A 699 -40.23 14.70 31.57
N LEU A 700 -39.02 14.25 31.23
CA LEU A 700 -38.60 13.99 29.85
C LEU A 700 -39.43 12.85 29.23
N LYS A 701 -39.67 11.78 29.99
CA LYS A 701 -40.55 10.67 29.60
C LYS A 701 -41.97 11.14 29.31
N THR A 702 -42.52 12.02 30.16
CA THR A 702 -43.88 12.55 29.99
C THR A 702 -43.98 13.48 28.80
N LEU A 703 -42.97 14.35 28.60
CA LEU A 703 -42.94 15.34 27.53
C LEU A 703 -42.84 14.69 26.14
N LEU A 704 -41.98 13.67 26.00
CA LEU A 704 -41.66 13.04 24.71
C LEU A 704 -42.32 11.67 24.52
N GLY A 705 -43.14 11.20 25.48
CA GLY A 705 -43.75 9.86 25.43
C GLY A 705 -42.70 8.74 25.30
N LEU A 706 -41.61 8.84 26.07
CA LEU A 706 -40.47 7.93 25.92
C LEU A 706 -40.80 6.52 26.41
N ASP A 707 -40.37 5.52 25.65
CA ASP A 707 -40.32 4.13 26.07
C ASP A 707 -39.41 3.95 27.29
N PRO A 708 -39.69 2.98 28.18
CA PRO A 708 -38.88 2.75 29.38
C PRO A 708 -37.44 2.30 29.08
N THR A 709 -37.17 1.82 27.86
CA THR A 709 -35.84 1.44 27.38
C THR A 709 -35.59 2.09 26.03
N LEU A 710 -34.51 2.87 25.91
CA LEU A 710 -34.13 3.61 24.71
C LEU A 710 -32.77 3.15 24.20
N ALA A 711 -32.60 3.11 22.88
CA ALA A 711 -31.28 2.97 22.29
C ALA A 711 -30.53 4.30 22.38
N ILE A 712 -29.32 4.30 22.93
CA ILE A 712 -28.51 5.51 23.11
C ILE A 712 -27.14 5.32 22.48
N THR A 713 -26.62 6.40 21.88
CA THR A 713 -25.32 6.42 21.21
C THR A 713 -24.47 7.52 21.82
N LEU A 714 -23.27 7.18 22.29
CA LEU A 714 -22.21 8.12 22.59
C LEU A 714 -21.24 8.13 21.40
N GLN A 715 -21.16 9.25 20.70
CA GLN A 715 -20.26 9.47 19.59
C GLN A 715 -19.16 10.45 20.02
N ILE A 716 -17.91 10.05 19.84
CA ILE A 716 -16.72 10.87 20.10
C ILE A 716 -15.96 11.00 18.77
N GLY A 717 -16.05 12.19 18.17
CA GLY A 717 -15.27 12.54 16.98
C GLY A 717 -13.80 12.82 17.30
N GLU A 718 -13.03 13.23 16.29
CA GLU A 718 -11.57 13.43 16.40
C GLU A 718 -11.12 14.41 17.49
N ASP A 719 -11.92 15.45 17.78
CA ASP A 719 -11.74 16.36 18.92
C ASP A 719 -12.84 16.11 19.97
N PRO A 720 -12.55 15.35 21.04
CA PRO A 720 -13.53 15.06 22.09
C PRO A 720 -14.08 16.32 22.81
N THR A 721 -13.38 17.45 22.75
CA THR A 721 -13.80 18.71 23.41
C THR A 721 -14.84 19.50 22.61
N GLN A 722 -15.00 19.18 21.32
CA GLN A 722 -15.95 19.84 20.41
C GLN A 722 -16.95 18.86 19.79
N ASN A 723 -16.58 17.58 19.65
CA ASN A 723 -17.27 16.60 18.82
C ASN A 723 -17.74 15.37 19.62
N CYS A 724 -18.08 15.57 20.91
CA CYS A 724 -18.65 14.52 21.76
C CYS A 724 -20.16 14.71 21.94
N LYS A 725 -20.94 13.67 21.64
CA LYS A 725 -22.40 13.70 21.62
C LYS A 725 -22.99 12.39 22.12
N LEU A 726 -23.78 12.47 23.19
CA LEU A 726 -24.62 11.39 23.71
C LEU A 726 -26.06 11.65 23.26
N PHE A 727 -26.68 10.76 22.49
CA PHE A 727 -28.01 11.02 21.94
C PHE A 727 -28.87 9.78 21.74
N VAL A 728 -30.18 10.02 21.68
CA VAL A 728 -31.24 9.08 21.33
C VAL A 728 -31.96 9.64 20.10
N ASP A 729 -32.08 8.85 19.04
CA ASP A 729 -33.00 9.13 17.94
C ASP A 729 -34.38 8.54 18.28
N TYR A 730 -35.42 9.36 18.18
CA TYR A 730 -36.76 8.99 18.62
C TYR A 730 -37.85 9.64 17.77
N SER A 731 -38.80 8.82 17.33
CA SER A 731 -40.03 9.27 16.66
C SER A 731 -41.18 9.23 17.65
N THR A 732 -41.82 10.37 17.88
CA THR A 732 -42.90 10.52 18.87
C THR A 732 -43.98 11.48 18.39
N THR A 733 -44.93 11.82 19.26
CA THR A 733 -45.86 12.93 19.06
C THR A 733 -45.79 13.90 20.24
N ILE A 734 -45.78 15.20 19.96
CA ILE A 734 -45.99 16.25 20.98
C ILE A 734 -47.37 16.86 20.73
N ASN A 735 -48.26 16.83 21.73
CA ASN A 735 -49.64 17.31 21.62
C ASN A 735 -50.41 16.74 20.42
N GLY A 736 -50.14 15.48 20.04
CA GLY A 736 -50.78 14.81 18.90
C GLY A 736 -50.17 15.13 17.53
N LEU A 737 -49.15 16.01 17.45
CA LEU A 737 -48.41 16.30 16.23
C LEU A 737 -47.16 15.42 16.14
N PRO A 738 -46.84 14.83 14.97
CA PRO A 738 -45.68 13.96 14.80
C PRO A 738 -44.37 14.74 14.95
N LEU A 739 -43.40 14.18 15.68
CA LEU A 739 -42.07 14.73 15.86
C LEU A 739 -41.03 13.62 15.66
N ASN A 740 -40.16 13.80 14.68
CA ASN A 740 -38.93 13.01 14.58
C ASN A 740 -37.81 13.83 15.20
N CYS A 741 -37.24 13.36 16.31
CA CYS A 741 -36.25 14.13 17.06
C CYS A 741 -35.05 13.31 17.47
N GLN A 742 -33.99 14.03 17.75
CA GLN A 742 -32.80 13.54 18.42
C GLN A 742 -32.59 14.37 19.67
N PHE A 743 -32.36 13.73 20.80
CA PHE A 743 -32.14 14.42 22.07
C PHE A 743 -31.06 13.75 22.91
N GLY A 744 -30.42 14.51 23.79
CA GLY A 744 -29.39 14.00 24.69
C GLY A 744 -28.45 15.10 25.17
N GLY A 745 -27.19 14.75 25.43
CA GLY A 745 -26.14 15.67 25.86
C GLY A 745 -25.09 15.87 24.78
N ARG A 746 -24.57 17.09 24.62
CA ARG A 746 -23.42 17.37 23.76
C ARG A 746 -22.39 18.19 24.52
N ILE A 747 -21.12 17.97 24.23
CA ILE A 747 -20.04 18.87 24.67
C ILE A 747 -19.82 19.89 23.57
N GLN A 748 -19.90 21.18 23.91
CA GLN A 748 -19.60 22.25 22.97
C GLN A 748 -18.71 23.27 23.70
N SER A 749 -17.51 23.52 23.17
CA SER A 749 -16.52 24.41 23.83
C SER A 749 -16.14 24.00 25.26
N GLY A 750 -16.16 22.70 25.57
CA GLY A 750 -15.77 22.18 26.89
C GLY A 750 -16.90 22.12 27.93
N GLU A 751 -18.12 22.56 27.61
CA GLU A 751 -19.29 22.50 28.50
C GLU A 751 -20.32 21.48 28.02
N ILE A 752 -20.94 20.75 28.96
CA ILE A 752 -22.03 19.80 28.68
C ILE A 752 -23.36 20.54 28.64
N GLY A 753 -24.05 20.50 27.49
CA GLY A 753 -25.41 21.02 27.31
C GLY A 753 -26.39 19.94 26.88
N LEU A 754 -27.62 19.98 27.39
CA LEU A 754 -28.70 19.13 26.88
C LEU A 754 -29.31 19.75 25.63
N PHE A 755 -29.65 18.93 24.65
CA PHE A 755 -30.31 19.39 23.43
C PHE A 755 -31.44 18.46 23.01
N LEU A 756 -32.39 19.00 22.25
CA LEU A 756 -33.32 18.29 21.41
C LEU A 756 -33.43 19.02 20.08
N THR A 757 -33.29 18.30 18.98
CA THR A 757 -33.47 18.82 17.62
C THR A 757 -34.39 17.88 16.85
N GLY A 758 -35.34 18.39 16.09
CA GLY A 758 -36.23 17.52 15.32
C GLY A 758 -37.02 18.25 14.25
N THR A 759 -37.77 17.47 13.48
CA THR A 759 -38.69 17.96 12.45
C THR A 759 -40.11 17.52 12.77
N MET A 760 -41.04 18.46 12.61
CA MET A 760 -42.46 18.29 12.91
C MET A 760 -43.30 18.68 11.69
N PRO A 761 -43.87 17.71 10.94
CA PRO A 761 -44.85 18.01 9.91
C PRO A 761 -46.20 18.39 10.52
N ILE A 762 -46.76 19.52 10.10
CA ILE A 762 -48.07 20.02 10.52
C ILE A 762 -48.92 20.30 9.28
N GLU A 763 -50.17 19.83 9.26
CA GLU A 763 -51.13 20.23 8.22
C GLU A 763 -51.78 21.58 8.56
N ILE A 764 -51.62 22.57 7.68
CA ILE A 764 -52.30 23.86 7.75
C ILE A 764 -52.95 24.09 6.38
N GLN A 765 -54.24 24.44 6.35
CA GLN A 765 -54.99 24.73 5.11
C GLN A 765 -54.89 23.62 4.03
N GLY A 766 -54.86 22.35 4.46
CA GLY A 766 -54.81 21.19 3.55
C GLY A 766 -53.44 20.90 2.93
N ARG A 767 -52.37 21.54 3.43
CA ARG A 767 -50.98 21.31 3.02
C ARG A 767 -50.11 20.99 4.23
N THR A 768 -49.15 20.09 4.05
CA THR A 768 -48.18 19.74 5.09
C THR A 768 -47.00 20.72 5.07
N HIS A 769 -46.83 21.46 6.16
CA HIS A 769 -45.68 22.33 6.39
C HIS A 769 -44.70 21.67 7.37
N GLN A 770 -43.40 21.80 7.10
CA GLN A 770 -42.35 21.26 7.97
C GLN A 770 -41.86 22.33 8.95
N PHE A 771 -41.84 22.00 10.24
CA PHE A 771 -41.26 22.82 11.28
C PHE A 771 -39.99 22.17 11.83
N ASP A 772 -38.87 22.88 11.75
CA ASP A 772 -37.68 22.55 12.53
C ASP A 772 -37.91 22.97 13.97
N VAL A 773 -37.73 22.03 14.90
CA VAL A 773 -37.86 22.25 16.34
C VAL A 773 -36.49 22.09 16.97
N TRP A 774 -36.13 23.05 17.81
CA TRP A 774 -34.86 23.06 18.51
C TRP A 774 -35.08 23.46 19.97
N LEU A 775 -34.49 22.72 20.88
CA LEU A 775 -34.48 22.99 22.31
C LEU A 775 -33.05 22.81 22.81
N GLN A 776 -32.49 23.83 23.45
CA GLN A 776 -31.18 23.73 24.09
C GLN A 776 -31.27 24.20 25.54
N PHE A 777 -30.69 23.42 26.44
CA PHE A 777 -30.40 23.82 27.80
C PHE A 777 -28.93 24.24 27.87
N VAL A 778 -28.69 25.43 28.39
CA VAL A 778 -27.36 25.96 28.71
C VAL A 778 -27.25 26.18 30.21
N GLU A 779 -26.04 26.44 30.71
CA GLU A 779 -25.79 26.63 32.14
C GLU A 779 -26.75 27.65 32.78
N ASN A 780 -27.17 28.66 32.02
CA ASN A 780 -28.02 29.75 32.49
C ASN A 780 -29.48 29.73 32.00
N GLY A 781 -29.97 28.71 31.27
CA GLY A 781 -31.37 28.72 30.82
C GLY A 781 -31.77 27.64 29.81
N ALA A 782 -32.99 27.74 29.30
CA ALA A 782 -33.53 26.89 28.24
C ALA A 782 -34.08 27.74 27.09
N PHE A 783 -33.72 27.39 25.85
CA PHE A 783 -34.19 28.04 24.64
C PHE A 783 -34.95 27.04 23.78
N LEU A 784 -36.22 27.32 23.53
CA LEU A 784 -37.06 26.62 22.56
C LEU A 784 -37.16 27.47 21.29
N SER A 785 -37.04 26.85 20.13
CA SER A 785 -37.25 27.52 18.86
C SER A 785 -37.94 26.62 17.86
N GLY A 786 -38.78 27.22 17.02
CA GLY A 786 -39.47 26.59 15.90
C GLY A 786 -39.27 27.42 14.64
N THR A 787 -39.01 26.80 13.49
CA THR A 787 -38.92 27.50 12.19
C THR A 787 -39.67 26.72 11.12
N MET A 788 -40.60 27.37 10.44
CA MET A 788 -41.30 26.79 9.29
C MET A 788 -40.38 26.84 8.05
N LYS A 789 -40.09 25.70 7.44
CA LYS A 789 -39.20 25.61 6.26
C LYS A 789 -39.90 25.70 4.91
N ASP A 790 -41.22 25.85 4.88
CA ASP A 790 -41.99 25.91 3.64
C ASP A 790 -42.09 27.37 3.11
N PRO A 791 -41.73 27.64 1.84
CA PRO A 791 -41.88 28.95 1.23
C PRO A 791 -43.34 29.36 0.99
N THR A 792 -44.30 28.42 1.06
CA THR A 792 -45.72 28.71 0.85
C THR A 792 -46.29 29.54 2.01
N PRO A 793 -46.79 30.77 1.77
CA PRO A 793 -47.41 31.58 2.81
C PRO A 793 -48.70 30.93 3.35
N ILE A 794 -48.95 31.09 4.64
CA ILE A 794 -50.21 30.76 5.30
C ILE A 794 -51.17 31.95 5.13
N ASP A 795 -52.37 31.71 4.62
CA ASP A 795 -53.38 32.76 4.43
C ASP A 795 -54.07 33.13 5.76
N PHE A 796 -54.00 34.39 6.17
CA PHE A 796 -54.85 35.00 7.21
C PHE A 796 -55.86 35.95 6.56
N VAL A 797 -56.93 36.29 7.27
CA VAL A 797 -58.07 37.07 6.73
C VAL A 797 -57.64 38.35 5.99
N ALA A 798 -56.65 39.08 6.52
CA ALA A 798 -56.20 40.36 5.98
C ALA A 798 -54.75 40.37 5.46
N PHE A 799 -54.00 39.28 5.64
CA PHE A 799 -52.59 39.18 5.23
C PHE A 799 -52.15 37.74 5.06
N LYS A 800 -51.02 37.49 4.42
CA LYS A 800 -50.37 36.17 4.33
C LYS A 800 -49.06 36.19 5.11
N LEU A 801 -48.75 35.09 5.81
CA LEU A 801 -47.52 34.94 6.61
C LEU A 801 -46.64 33.83 6.04
N ALA A 802 -45.40 34.16 5.66
CA ALA A 802 -44.41 33.19 5.20
C ALA A 802 -43.21 33.12 6.14
N ASN A 803 -42.58 31.95 6.20
CA ASN A 803 -41.37 31.65 6.99
C ASN A 803 -41.44 32.14 8.46
N PRO A 804 -42.52 31.87 9.22
CA PRO A 804 -42.55 32.22 10.63
C PRO A 804 -41.47 31.43 11.39
N ALA A 805 -40.64 32.15 12.14
CA ALA A 805 -39.78 31.57 13.16
C ALA A 805 -40.09 32.18 14.52
N LEU A 806 -40.11 31.33 15.54
CA LEU A 806 -40.33 31.70 16.93
C LEU A 806 -39.17 31.19 17.76
N LYS A 807 -38.64 32.04 18.64
CA LYS A 807 -37.69 31.67 19.69
C LYS A 807 -38.25 32.14 21.01
N ILE A 808 -38.40 31.23 21.97
CA ILE A 808 -38.81 31.52 23.34
C ILE A 808 -37.74 30.93 24.23
N GLY A 809 -37.08 31.77 25.02
CA GLY A 809 -36.14 31.33 26.04
C GLY A 809 -36.52 31.84 27.41
N THR A 810 -36.06 31.14 28.45
CA THR A 810 -36.02 31.66 29.81
C THR A 810 -34.65 31.33 30.38
N ASP A 811 -34.06 32.28 31.10
CA ASP A 811 -32.95 31.94 31.99
C ASP A 811 -33.47 31.26 33.27
N TRP A 812 -32.56 30.70 34.09
CA TRP A 812 -32.94 30.04 35.35
C TRP A 812 -33.47 31.02 36.42
N GLU A 813 -33.28 32.32 36.23
CA GLU A 813 -33.87 33.38 37.07
C GLU A 813 -35.32 33.72 36.64
N GLY A 814 -35.79 33.14 35.52
CA GLY A 814 -37.15 33.30 35.00
C GLY A 814 -37.31 34.48 34.04
N ILE A 815 -36.20 35.04 33.54
CA ILE A 815 -36.20 36.19 32.65
C ILE A 815 -36.36 35.70 31.20
N ALA A 816 -37.43 36.16 30.53
CA ALA A 816 -37.83 35.65 29.22
C ALA A 816 -37.13 36.37 28.06
N SER A 817 -36.70 35.61 27.05
CA SER A 817 -36.30 36.11 25.73
C SER A 817 -37.31 35.67 24.67
N LEU A 818 -37.59 36.54 23.70
CA LEU A 818 -38.57 36.32 22.63
C LEU A 818 -38.01 36.79 21.28
N GLY A 819 -38.04 35.91 20.30
CA GLY A 819 -37.75 36.20 18.90
C GLY A 819 -38.90 35.83 17.99
N ILE A 820 -39.27 36.74 17.11
CA ILE A 820 -40.21 36.49 16.02
C ILE A 820 -39.58 36.93 14.70
N MET A 821 -39.76 36.11 13.67
CA MET A 821 -39.41 36.45 12.29
C MET A 821 -40.54 36.01 11.39
N GLY A 822 -40.81 36.76 10.34
CA GLY A 822 -41.72 36.36 9.28
C GLY A 822 -41.84 37.40 8.19
N THR A 823 -42.38 36.97 7.05
CA THR A 823 -42.72 37.83 5.93
C THR A 823 -44.23 37.98 5.85
N ILE A 824 -44.70 39.23 5.80
CA ILE A 824 -46.11 39.61 5.76
C ILE A 824 -46.43 40.14 4.36
N GLN A 825 -47.49 39.63 3.75
CA GLN A 825 -48.03 40.13 2.49
C GLN A 825 -49.45 40.62 2.69
N MET A 826 -49.79 41.81 2.20
CA MET A 826 -51.13 42.39 2.26
C MET A 826 -51.58 42.81 0.87
N ASP A 827 -52.82 42.47 0.50
CA ASP A 827 -53.45 42.98 -0.72
C ASP A 827 -54.12 44.32 -0.39
N LEU A 828 -53.83 45.38 -1.16
CA LEU A 828 -54.36 46.73 -0.95
C LEU A 828 -55.53 47.03 -1.91
N GLU A 829 -56.44 47.91 -1.48
CA GLU A 829 -57.50 48.44 -2.36
C GLU A 829 -56.85 49.27 -3.50
N ALA A 830 -57.22 48.97 -4.75
CA ALA A 830 -56.62 49.41 -6.03
C ALA A 830 -55.61 48.43 -6.69
N GLY A 831 -55.42 47.23 -6.16
CA GLY A 831 -54.68 46.15 -6.84
C GLY A 831 -53.15 46.21 -6.64
N SER A 832 -52.65 47.14 -5.84
CA SER A 832 -51.29 47.15 -5.32
C SER A 832 -51.13 46.13 -4.18
N LYS A 833 -49.91 45.60 -4.00
CA LYS A 833 -49.57 44.64 -2.96
C LYS A 833 -48.46 45.20 -2.08
N LEU A 834 -48.67 45.18 -0.77
CA LEU A 834 -47.64 45.52 0.22
C LEU A 834 -46.96 44.23 0.66
N GLN A 835 -45.63 44.21 0.63
CA GLN A 835 -44.84 43.16 1.23
C GLN A 835 -43.89 43.76 2.26
N ALA A 836 -43.87 43.18 3.45
CA ALA A 836 -42.87 43.50 4.45
C ALA A 836 -42.22 42.21 4.99
N SER A 837 -40.92 42.28 5.28
CA SER A 837 -40.24 41.26 6.07
C SER A 837 -39.87 41.87 7.41
N VAL A 838 -40.04 41.13 8.50
CA VAL A 838 -39.70 41.59 9.84
C VAL A 838 -39.04 40.47 10.64
N ALA A 839 -37.95 40.80 11.30
CA ALA A 839 -37.29 39.98 12.31
C ALA A 839 -37.03 40.86 13.53
N VAL A 840 -37.56 40.44 14.68
CA VAL A 840 -37.36 41.10 15.97
C VAL A 840 -36.92 40.04 16.96
N PHE A 841 -35.79 40.26 17.62
CA PHE A 841 -35.38 39.46 18.76
C PHE A 841 -35.08 40.37 19.93
N PHE A 842 -35.65 40.00 21.08
CA PHE A 842 -35.42 40.68 22.34
C PHE A 842 -34.80 39.68 23.32
N ASP A 843 -33.57 39.99 23.71
CA ASP A 843 -32.85 39.33 24.80
C ASP A 843 -32.81 40.31 25.98
N SER A 844 -33.60 39.99 27.01
CA SER A 844 -33.73 40.81 28.21
C SER A 844 -32.57 40.63 29.19
N THR A 845 -31.82 39.54 29.07
CA THR A 845 -30.61 39.26 29.86
C THR A 845 -29.40 39.98 29.26
N ASP A 846 -29.31 39.99 27.92
CA ASP A 846 -28.25 40.71 27.18
C ASP A 846 -28.86 41.58 26.05
N PRO A 847 -29.24 42.84 26.34
CA PRO A 847 -29.82 43.73 25.35
C PRO A 847 -28.96 43.96 24.10
N ALA A 848 -27.63 43.72 24.17
CA ALA A 848 -26.75 43.82 23.00
C ALA A 848 -26.97 42.68 21.99
N LYS A 849 -27.59 41.57 22.40
CA LYS A 849 -28.05 40.49 21.53
C LYS A 849 -29.44 40.72 20.97
N SER A 850 -30.13 41.80 21.33
CA SER A 850 -31.41 42.15 20.71
C SER A 850 -31.20 42.67 19.29
N MET A 851 -32.09 42.32 18.36
CA MET A 851 -32.00 42.75 16.97
C MET A 851 -33.34 43.19 16.38
N LEU A 852 -33.28 44.07 15.39
CA LEU A 852 -34.38 44.50 14.55
C LEU A 852 -33.90 44.51 13.10
N ALA A 853 -34.55 43.73 12.25
CA ALA A 853 -34.38 43.82 10.81
C ALA A 853 -35.74 43.85 10.14
N GLY A 854 -35.88 44.65 9.11
CA GLY A 854 -37.09 44.66 8.30
C GLY A 854 -36.90 45.30 6.95
N SER A 855 -37.75 44.88 6.03
CA SER A 855 -37.86 45.41 4.68
C SER A 855 -39.30 45.82 4.40
N LEU A 856 -39.48 46.81 3.54
CA LEU A 856 -40.78 47.28 3.09
C LEU A 856 -40.73 47.49 1.59
N SER A 857 -41.71 46.92 0.87
CA SER A 857 -41.89 47.19 -0.56
C SER A 857 -42.16 48.67 -0.83
N ASP A 858 -42.00 49.11 -2.08
CA ASP A 858 -42.46 50.43 -2.57
C ASP A 858 -43.82 50.84 -1.94
N LEU A 859 -43.83 51.99 -1.26
CA LEU A 859 -45.00 52.52 -0.56
C LEU A 859 -45.12 54.03 -0.79
N SER A 860 -46.18 54.46 -1.48
CA SER A 860 -46.51 55.88 -1.65
C SER A 860 -47.52 56.39 -0.62
N LEU A 861 -47.58 57.71 -0.43
CA LEU A 861 -48.59 58.33 0.43
C LEU A 861 -50.02 58.14 -0.13
N LYS A 862 -50.14 57.90 -1.44
CA LYS A 862 -51.39 57.49 -2.09
C LYS A 862 -51.82 56.10 -1.64
N ASP A 863 -50.91 55.12 -1.65
CA ASP A 863 -51.19 53.76 -1.18
C ASP A 863 -51.60 53.76 0.30
N VAL A 864 -50.93 54.55 1.14
CA VAL A 864 -51.31 54.73 2.55
C VAL A 864 -52.71 55.35 2.70
N ALA A 865 -53.02 56.40 1.93
CA ALA A 865 -54.30 57.12 2.02
C ALA A 865 -55.49 56.27 1.56
N HIS A 866 -55.33 55.48 0.50
CA HIS A 866 -56.38 54.60 -0.03
C HIS A 866 -56.50 53.31 0.78
N ALA A 867 -55.39 52.65 1.13
CA ALA A 867 -55.43 51.29 1.69
C ALA A 867 -55.37 51.21 3.22
N ILE A 868 -54.70 52.16 3.90
CA ILE A 868 -54.57 52.14 5.38
C ILE A 868 -55.58 53.11 6.01
N ALA A 869 -55.73 54.32 5.45
CA ALA A 869 -56.65 55.32 5.98
C ALA A 869 -58.11 55.16 5.49
N GLY A 870 -58.34 54.45 4.37
CA GLY A 870 -59.68 54.13 3.85
C GLY A 870 -60.51 55.35 3.44
N THR A 871 -59.87 56.49 3.15
CA THR A 871 -60.54 57.77 2.88
C THR A 871 -60.54 58.11 1.38
N ALA A 872 -61.67 58.59 0.86
CA ALA A 872 -61.77 59.08 -0.51
C ALA A 872 -60.88 60.33 -0.71
N VAL A 873 -59.73 60.15 -1.36
CA VAL A 873 -58.82 61.23 -1.76
C VAL A 873 -59.36 61.92 -3.02
N PRO A 874 -59.37 63.27 -3.10
CA PRO A 874 -59.72 63.98 -4.34
C PRO A 874 -58.75 63.65 -5.49
N GLU A 875 -59.26 63.38 -6.71
CA GLU A 875 -58.45 62.95 -7.87
C GLU A 875 -57.27 63.88 -8.22
N TRP A 876 -57.37 65.19 -7.94
CA TRP A 876 -56.28 66.14 -8.19
C TRP A 876 -55.08 65.96 -7.24
N LEU A 877 -55.31 65.35 -6.07
CA LEU A 877 -54.30 65.15 -5.03
C LEU A 877 -53.55 63.82 -5.22
N ASP A 878 -54.14 62.85 -5.94
CA ASP A 878 -53.52 61.54 -6.19
C ASP A 878 -52.12 61.65 -6.83
N PRO A 879 -51.87 62.44 -7.89
CA PRO A 879 -50.52 62.58 -8.46
C PRO A 879 -49.51 63.20 -7.48
N ILE A 880 -49.98 64.03 -6.54
CA ILE A 880 -49.13 64.67 -5.53
C ILE A 880 -48.78 63.66 -4.44
N LEU A 881 -49.75 62.88 -3.95
CA LEU A 881 -49.49 61.82 -2.95
C LEU A 881 -48.66 60.67 -3.52
N GLU A 882 -48.78 60.39 -4.81
CA GLU A 882 -47.95 59.40 -5.51
C GLU A 882 -46.51 59.87 -5.66
N SER A 883 -46.27 61.19 -5.73
CA SER A 883 -44.94 61.80 -5.78
C SER A 883 -44.22 61.89 -4.43
N VAL A 884 -44.84 61.37 -3.37
CA VAL A 884 -44.25 61.22 -2.03
C VAL A 884 -44.23 59.73 -1.70
N ALA A 885 -43.10 59.07 -1.93
CA ALA A 885 -43.00 57.63 -1.78
C ALA A 885 -41.67 57.19 -1.19
N VAL A 886 -41.70 56.08 -0.45
CA VAL A 886 -40.53 55.27 -0.14
C VAL A 886 -40.42 54.21 -1.21
N ARG A 887 -39.27 54.13 -1.87
CA ARG A 887 -39.02 53.16 -2.95
C ARG A 887 -37.75 52.36 -2.70
N GLY A 888 -37.65 51.23 -3.40
CA GLY A 888 -36.40 50.49 -3.53
C GLY A 888 -35.28 51.30 -4.22
N THR A 889 -34.07 50.79 -4.10
CA THR A 889 -32.82 51.34 -4.65
C THR A 889 -32.19 50.36 -5.64
N HIS A 890 -31.17 50.79 -6.37
CA HIS A 890 -30.31 49.89 -7.18
C HIS A 890 -31.08 49.01 -8.18
N ALA A 891 -31.95 49.62 -9.00
CA ALA A 891 -32.76 48.87 -9.95
C ALA A 891 -31.94 48.33 -11.14
N PHE A 892 -32.14 47.07 -11.51
CA PHE A 892 -31.56 46.45 -12.71
C PHE A 892 -32.58 45.56 -13.42
N LYS A 893 -32.22 45.04 -14.61
CA LYS A 893 -33.13 44.24 -15.44
C LYS A 893 -32.62 42.82 -15.63
N ILE A 894 -33.52 41.84 -15.55
CA ILE A 894 -33.27 40.44 -15.88
C ILE A 894 -34.24 39.95 -16.98
N PRO A 895 -33.94 38.86 -17.70
CA PRO A 895 -34.78 38.38 -18.80
C PRO A 895 -36.22 38.02 -18.37
N GLY A 896 -37.23 38.57 -19.05
CA GLY A 896 -38.64 38.34 -18.73
C GLY A 896 -39.14 36.91 -18.98
N ALA A 897 -38.36 36.09 -19.67
CA ALA A 897 -38.61 34.64 -19.82
C ALA A 897 -38.58 33.89 -18.47
N LEU A 898 -37.93 34.45 -17.45
CA LEU A 898 -37.83 33.88 -16.11
C LEU A 898 -39.13 33.98 -15.29
N ALA A 899 -40.18 34.63 -15.80
CA ALA A 899 -41.47 34.74 -15.10
C ALA A 899 -42.06 33.36 -14.74
N GLY A 900 -41.91 32.37 -15.62
CA GLY A 900 -42.36 31.00 -15.35
C GLY A 900 -41.53 30.31 -14.27
N ASP A 901 -40.23 30.58 -14.18
CA ASP A 901 -39.38 30.05 -13.11
C ASP A 901 -39.72 30.68 -11.76
N LEU A 902 -39.99 31.99 -11.74
CA LEU A 902 -40.43 32.71 -10.54
C LEU A 902 -41.81 32.24 -10.05
N ASP A 903 -42.78 32.01 -10.95
CA ASP A 903 -44.10 31.47 -10.59
C ASP A 903 -44.03 30.04 -10.02
N ASN A 904 -43.00 29.27 -10.40
CA ASN A 904 -42.80 27.89 -9.99
C ASN A 904 -41.69 27.72 -8.92
N LEU A 905 -41.26 28.81 -8.28
CA LEU A 905 -40.27 28.80 -7.19
C LEU A 905 -38.90 28.22 -7.57
N LYS A 906 -38.46 28.39 -8.82
CA LYS A 906 -37.17 27.91 -9.32
C LYS A 906 -36.13 29.04 -9.31
N LEU A 907 -35.14 28.94 -8.43
CA LEU A 907 -34.19 30.03 -8.18
C LEU A 907 -32.85 29.91 -8.91
N ASP A 908 -32.47 28.75 -9.48
CA ASP A 908 -31.16 28.58 -10.12
C ASP A 908 -30.90 29.56 -11.27
N ALA A 909 -31.85 29.65 -12.21
CA ALA A 909 -31.76 30.55 -13.37
C ALA A 909 -31.91 32.02 -12.97
N VAL A 910 -32.69 32.30 -11.93
CA VAL A 910 -32.89 33.65 -11.37
C VAL A 910 -31.61 34.14 -10.70
N ALA A 911 -30.98 33.32 -9.85
CA ALA A 911 -29.71 33.63 -9.19
C ALA A 911 -28.58 33.88 -10.19
N ALA A 912 -28.52 33.08 -11.26
CA ALA A 912 -27.56 33.30 -12.35
C ALA A 912 -27.80 34.64 -13.08
N ALA A 913 -29.06 35.05 -13.26
CA ALA A 913 -29.40 36.34 -13.86
C ALA A 913 -29.07 37.52 -12.94
N PHE A 914 -29.28 37.39 -11.62
CA PHE A 914 -28.85 38.38 -10.63
C PHE A 914 -27.34 38.61 -10.65
N ALA A 915 -26.55 37.52 -10.74
CA ALA A 915 -25.09 37.61 -10.80
C ALA A 915 -24.61 38.24 -12.12
N ARG A 916 -25.24 37.90 -13.25
CA ARG A 916 -24.83 38.38 -14.58
C ARG A 916 -25.23 39.83 -14.84
N GLU A 917 -26.49 40.17 -14.60
CA GLU A 917 -27.05 41.47 -14.99
C GLU A 917 -26.96 42.49 -13.85
N GLY A 918 -27.22 42.06 -12.60
CA GLY A 918 -27.22 42.94 -11.43
C GLY A 918 -25.93 42.93 -10.62
N LYS A 919 -24.90 42.18 -11.07
CA LYS A 919 -23.63 41.94 -10.34
C LYS A 919 -23.82 41.56 -8.86
N THR A 920 -24.95 40.94 -8.54
CA THR A 920 -25.37 40.66 -7.16
C THR A 920 -25.50 39.16 -6.97
N LYS A 921 -24.87 38.62 -5.93
CA LYS A 921 -25.01 37.21 -5.57
C LYS A 921 -26.23 37.03 -4.68
N VAL A 922 -27.12 36.13 -5.06
CA VAL A 922 -28.25 35.66 -4.24
C VAL A 922 -28.25 34.14 -4.18
N ALA A 923 -28.87 33.55 -3.16
CA ALA A 923 -28.96 32.09 -3.06
C ALA A 923 -29.78 31.49 -4.19
N SER A 924 -29.32 30.35 -4.71
CA SER A 924 -30.03 29.56 -5.72
C SER A 924 -31.00 28.53 -5.13
N SER A 925 -31.01 28.37 -3.80
CA SER A 925 -31.85 27.40 -3.10
C SER A 925 -32.94 28.07 -2.28
N THR A 926 -34.13 27.46 -2.24
CA THR A 926 -35.24 27.89 -1.39
C THR A 926 -34.99 27.70 0.10
N ALA A 927 -33.90 27.01 0.48
CA ALA A 927 -33.46 26.87 1.87
C ALA A 927 -32.73 28.13 2.39
N GLN A 928 -32.19 28.95 1.49
CA GLN A 928 -31.41 30.15 1.82
C GLN A 928 -31.96 31.43 1.14
N ALA A 929 -33.03 31.31 0.36
CA ALA A 929 -33.78 32.43 -0.18
C ALA A 929 -35.28 32.14 -0.19
N LEU A 930 -36.08 33.13 0.20
CA LEU A 930 -37.53 33.06 0.19
C LEU A 930 -38.08 33.80 -1.04
N LEU A 931 -38.69 33.08 -1.97
CA LEU A 931 -39.42 33.66 -3.09
C LEU A 931 -40.93 33.62 -2.83
N VAL A 932 -41.57 34.78 -2.91
CA VAL A 932 -43.02 34.94 -2.76
C VAL A 932 -43.60 35.49 -4.06
N THR A 933 -44.55 34.75 -4.64
CA THR A 933 -45.31 35.22 -5.81
C THR A 933 -46.37 36.22 -5.37
N GLY A 934 -46.17 37.49 -5.70
CA GLY A 934 -47.13 38.56 -5.45
C GLY A 934 -48.33 38.42 -6.37
N THR A 935 -48.10 38.61 -7.67
CA THR A 935 -49.07 38.46 -8.75
C THR A 935 -48.46 37.54 -9.81
N PRO A 936 -49.01 36.33 -10.05
CA PRO A 936 -48.45 35.39 -11.01
C PRO A 936 -48.21 36.03 -12.38
N GLY A 937 -47.03 35.79 -12.94
CA GLY A 937 -46.60 36.34 -14.23
C GLY A 937 -46.25 37.84 -14.22
N ALA A 938 -46.36 38.55 -13.08
CA ALA A 938 -46.20 40.00 -13.03
C ALA A 938 -45.32 40.52 -11.88
N ILE A 939 -45.49 40.07 -10.64
CA ILE A 939 -44.82 40.62 -9.45
C ILE A 939 -44.36 39.48 -8.52
N TRP A 940 -43.10 39.52 -8.09
CA TRP A 940 -42.51 38.57 -7.14
C TRP A 940 -41.61 39.30 -6.13
N TYR A 941 -41.40 38.69 -4.96
CA TYR A 941 -40.55 39.21 -3.90
C TYR A 941 -39.53 38.17 -3.49
N LEU A 942 -38.25 38.51 -3.48
CA LEU A 942 -37.15 37.61 -3.13
C LEU A 942 -36.42 38.12 -1.88
N THR A 943 -36.40 37.32 -0.82
CA THR A 943 -35.59 37.59 0.38
C THR A 943 -34.41 36.64 0.40
N ASP A 944 -33.21 37.15 0.17
CA ASP A 944 -31.97 36.38 0.28
C ASP A 944 -31.45 36.44 1.72
N LEU A 945 -31.25 35.25 2.32
CA LEU A 945 -30.74 35.07 3.68
C LEU A 945 -29.28 34.57 3.68
N SER A 946 -28.68 34.36 2.50
CA SER A 946 -27.32 33.79 2.38
C SER A 946 -26.18 34.81 2.52
N GLY A 947 -26.49 36.10 2.37
CA GLY A 947 -25.52 37.18 2.50
C GLY A 947 -25.12 37.48 3.95
N GLU A 948 -24.12 38.34 4.11
CA GLU A 948 -23.72 38.88 5.44
C GLU A 948 -24.89 39.61 6.13
N TYR A 949 -25.77 40.20 5.33
CA TYR A 949 -27.00 40.88 5.78
C TYR A 949 -28.17 40.39 4.90
N PRO A 950 -29.34 40.09 5.47
CA PRO A 950 -30.53 39.75 4.69
C PRO A 950 -30.87 40.86 3.68
N ARG A 951 -31.19 40.49 2.45
CA ARG A 951 -31.58 41.43 1.38
C ARG A 951 -32.92 41.07 0.79
N HIS A 952 -33.79 42.06 0.70
CA HIS A 952 -35.14 41.93 0.16
C HIS A 952 -35.28 42.67 -1.17
N TYR A 953 -35.77 41.98 -2.19
CA TYR A 953 -35.92 42.46 -3.55
C TYR A 953 -37.36 42.34 -4.03
N GLN A 954 -37.83 43.33 -4.79
CA GLN A 954 -39.04 43.21 -5.61
C GLN A 954 -38.64 42.96 -7.07
N LEU A 955 -39.39 42.11 -7.74
CA LEU A 955 -39.24 41.78 -9.15
C LEU A 955 -40.57 42.08 -9.85
N SER A 956 -40.57 43.00 -10.81
CA SER A 956 -41.76 43.40 -11.56
C SER A 956 -41.54 43.24 -13.06
N LYS A 957 -42.41 42.49 -13.73
CA LYS A 957 -42.37 42.33 -15.19
C LYS A 957 -42.75 43.65 -15.89
N GLN A 958 -41.90 44.12 -16.80
CA GLN A 958 -42.12 45.30 -17.63
C GLN A 958 -41.72 44.99 -19.08
N GLY A 959 -42.70 44.65 -19.92
CA GLY A 959 -42.45 44.20 -21.30
C GLY A 959 -41.72 42.85 -21.33
N ASP A 960 -40.61 42.80 -22.06
CA ASP A 960 -39.74 41.61 -22.20
C ASP A 960 -38.72 41.47 -21.05
N ASP A 961 -38.67 42.43 -20.13
CA ASP A 961 -37.76 42.45 -18.98
C ASP A 961 -38.52 42.22 -17.67
N ILE A 962 -37.81 41.77 -16.65
CA ILE A 962 -38.20 41.87 -15.23
C ILE A 962 -37.28 42.89 -14.57
N VAL A 963 -37.85 43.95 -14.03
CA VAL A 963 -37.13 44.98 -13.26
C VAL A 963 -37.01 44.48 -11.82
N VAL A 964 -35.78 44.43 -11.32
CA VAL A 964 -35.43 44.05 -9.96
C VAL A 964 -35.03 45.30 -9.19
N SER A 965 -35.63 45.54 -8.01
CA SER A 965 -35.28 46.62 -7.08
C SER A 965 -34.92 46.08 -5.70
N LEU A 966 -33.91 46.65 -5.04
CA LEU A 966 -33.60 46.37 -3.63
C LEU A 966 -34.53 47.22 -2.76
N GLU A 967 -35.45 46.59 -2.04
CA GLU A 967 -36.48 47.30 -1.26
C GLU A 967 -35.91 48.12 -0.09
N ALA A 968 -36.71 49.06 0.42
CA ALA A 968 -36.31 49.87 1.56
C ALA A 968 -36.15 49.00 2.81
N GLN A 969 -35.00 49.10 3.47
CA GLN A 969 -34.55 48.14 4.48
C GLN A 969 -33.84 48.81 5.65
N LEU A 970 -34.15 48.31 6.85
CA LEU A 970 -33.49 48.60 8.09
C LEU A 970 -32.92 47.30 8.66
N TYR A 971 -31.67 47.33 9.06
CA TYR A 971 -31.00 46.24 9.76
C TYR A 971 -30.26 46.80 10.97
N CYS A 972 -30.46 46.19 12.12
CA CYS A 972 -29.84 46.55 13.38
C CYS A 972 -29.62 45.28 14.19
N ALA A 973 -28.38 44.77 14.15
CA ALA A 973 -27.93 43.67 14.98
C ALA A 973 -26.61 44.10 15.64
N PRO A 974 -26.61 44.53 16.91
CA PRO A 974 -25.40 45.00 17.58
C PRO A 974 -24.37 43.89 17.85
N GLN A 975 -24.80 42.62 17.80
CA GLN A 975 -23.99 41.41 17.87
C GLN A 975 -24.65 40.29 17.03
N ASP A 976 -23.87 39.26 16.71
CA ASP A 976 -24.38 38.02 16.09
C ASP A 976 -25.54 37.43 16.90
N THR A 977 -26.69 37.26 16.25
CA THR A 977 -27.95 36.85 16.89
C THR A 977 -28.65 35.79 16.05
N ALA A 978 -29.45 34.90 16.66
CA ALA A 978 -30.19 33.87 15.94
C ALA A 978 -31.65 33.77 16.41
N ILE A 979 -32.57 33.66 15.44
CA ILE A 979 -34.00 33.37 15.63
C ILE A 979 -34.31 32.09 14.85
N GLY A 980 -34.68 31.00 15.53
CA GLY A 980 -34.84 29.73 14.84
C GLY A 980 -33.52 29.19 14.30
N SER A 981 -33.57 28.64 13.08
CA SER A 981 -32.39 28.26 12.31
C SER A 981 -31.73 29.43 11.57
N ASN A 982 -32.29 30.65 11.65
CA ASN A 982 -31.78 31.82 10.92
C ASN A 982 -30.81 32.62 11.78
N THR A 983 -29.65 32.96 11.22
CA THR A 983 -28.59 33.74 11.87
C THR A 983 -28.46 35.13 11.26
N PHE A 984 -28.27 36.14 12.11
CA PHE A 984 -28.14 37.55 11.76
C PHE A 984 -26.79 38.05 12.29
N LYS A 985 -25.93 38.55 11.40
CA LYS A 985 -24.56 38.99 11.74
C LYS A 985 -24.52 40.40 12.32
N GLU A 986 -23.52 40.70 13.13
CA GLU A 986 -23.30 42.05 13.64
C GLU A 986 -23.23 43.09 12.50
N GLY A 987 -24.04 44.16 12.60
CA GLY A 987 -23.99 45.30 11.71
C GLY A 987 -25.25 46.15 11.73
N PHE A 988 -25.17 47.32 11.08
CA PHE A 988 -26.33 48.19 10.85
C PHE A 988 -26.38 48.60 9.38
N LEU A 989 -27.56 48.51 8.79
CA LEU A 989 -27.82 48.91 7.40
C LEU A 989 -29.10 49.72 7.35
N VAL A 990 -29.06 50.86 6.65
CA VAL A 990 -30.25 51.60 6.25
C VAL A 990 -30.14 51.80 4.75
N SER A 991 -31.10 51.31 3.99
CA SER A 991 -31.15 51.47 2.54
C SER A 991 -32.55 51.88 2.12
N GLY A 992 -32.67 52.89 1.27
CA GLY A 992 -33.96 53.30 0.74
C GLY A 992 -33.85 54.47 -0.21
N SER A 993 -34.88 54.62 -1.04
CA SER A 993 -35.08 55.77 -1.88
C SER A 993 -36.27 56.59 -1.38
N LEU A 994 -36.09 57.90 -1.34
CA LEU A 994 -37.16 58.87 -1.12
C LEU A 994 -37.46 59.56 -2.44
N ASP A 995 -38.69 59.41 -2.92
CA ASP A 995 -39.23 60.18 -4.04
C ASP A 995 -40.02 61.36 -3.46
N LEU A 996 -39.55 62.58 -3.70
CA LEU A 996 -40.19 63.81 -3.25
C LEU A 996 -40.39 64.75 -4.44
N LEU A 997 -41.64 64.88 -4.91
CA LEU A 997 -42.01 65.77 -6.02
C LEU A 997 -41.22 65.46 -7.32
N GLY A 998 -40.93 64.18 -7.57
CA GLY A 998 -40.19 63.73 -8.76
C GLY A 998 -38.68 63.86 -8.65
N ILE A 999 -38.15 64.26 -7.48
CA ILE A 999 -36.72 64.14 -7.16
C ILE A 999 -36.55 62.86 -6.35
N LYS A 1000 -35.89 61.87 -6.93
CA LYS A 1000 -35.54 60.63 -6.22
C LYS A 1000 -34.15 60.77 -5.63
N SER A 1001 -34.05 60.53 -4.33
CA SER A 1001 -32.77 60.41 -3.63
C SER A 1001 -32.68 59.03 -3.01
N GLU A 1002 -31.73 58.24 -3.49
CA GLU A 1002 -31.39 56.95 -2.93
C GLU A 1002 -30.19 57.08 -2.00
N SER A 1003 -30.26 56.40 -0.86
CA SER A 1003 -29.21 56.40 0.15
C SER A 1003 -29.06 55.01 0.72
N THR A 1004 -27.81 54.55 0.80
CA THR A 1004 -27.38 53.36 1.52
C THR A 1004 -26.35 53.78 2.56
N ILE A 1005 -26.70 53.61 3.82
CA ILE A 1005 -25.82 53.85 4.96
C ILE A 1005 -25.50 52.50 5.57
N PHE A 1006 -24.22 52.17 5.59
CA PHE A 1006 -23.70 50.97 6.18
C PHE A 1006 -22.82 51.32 7.37
N ILE A 1007 -23.05 50.66 8.51
CA ILE A 1007 -22.27 50.85 9.73
C ILE A 1007 -21.85 49.48 10.23
N ASN A 1008 -20.54 49.28 10.34
CA ASN A 1008 -19.94 48.11 10.97
C ASN A 1008 -19.09 48.61 12.14
N ARG A 1009 -19.28 48.06 13.35
CA ARG A 1009 -18.58 48.58 14.55
C ARG A 1009 -17.06 48.39 14.48
N ALA A 1010 -16.59 47.34 13.81
CA ALA A 1010 -15.17 47.04 13.67
C ALA A 1010 -14.50 47.82 12.53
N LYS A 1011 -15.25 48.18 11.48
CA LYS A 1011 -14.71 48.82 10.27
C LYS A 1011 -14.98 50.33 10.22
N GLY A 1012 -16.18 50.77 10.59
CA GLY A 1012 -16.63 52.17 10.55
C GLY A 1012 -17.92 52.36 9.75
N VAL A 1013 -18.14 53.58 9.26
CA VAL A 1013 -19.30 54.01 8.46
C VAL A 1013 -18.93 54.12 6.99
N ALA A 1014 -19.83 53.67 6.11
CA ALA A 1014 -19.85 53.94 4.68
C ALA A 1014 -21.24 54.47 4.27
N ILE A 1015 -21.26 55.47 3.39
CA ILE A 1015 -22.46 56.15 2.88
C ILE A 1015 -22.30 56.24 1.37
N GLU A 1016 -23.28 55.69 0.66
CA GLU A 1016 -23.46 55.91 -0.77
C GLU A 1016 -24.84 56.52 -0.96
N SER A 1017 -24.90 57.67 -1.62
CA SER A 1017 -26.15 58.30 -1.98
C SER A 1017 -26.07 58.81 -3.40
N ALA A 1018 -27.14 58.61 -4.16
CA ALA A 1018 -27.33 59.17 -5.47
C ALA A 1018 -28.67 59.89 -5.51
N THR A 1019 -28.74 60.94 -6.31
CA THR A 1019 -30.00 61.62 -6.63
C THR A 1019 -30.26 61.51 -8.12
N ASP A 1020 -31.52 61.57 -8.54
CA ASP A 1020 -31.87 61.74 -9.93
C ASP A 1020 -31.30 63.05 -10.49
N ARG A 1021 -31.15 63.09 -11.81
CA ARG A 1021 -30.72 64.29 -12.54
C ARG A 1021 -31.70 65.43 -12.28
N ILE A 1022 -31.21 66.56 -11.78
CA ILE A 1022 -32.03 67.74 -11.51
C ILE A 1022 -31.82 68.74 -12.64
N PHE A 1023 -32.90 69.15 -13.32
CA PHE A 1023 -32.86 70.27 -14.26
C PHE A 1023 -34.07 71.19 -14.05
N ILE A 1024 -33.89 72.48 -14.33
CA ILE A 1024 -34.95 73.49 -14.21
C ILE A 1024 -35.19 74.10 -15.58
N GLY A 1025 -36.41 73.96 -16.12
CA GLY A 1025 -36.80 74.46 -17.43
C GLY A 1025 -36.21 73.63 -18.59
N THR A 1026 -34.95 73.90 -18.95
CA THR A 1026 -34.19 73.17 -20.00
C THR A 1026 -32.80 72.82 -19.48
N GLU A 1027 -32.18 71.75 -20.01
CA GLU A 1027 -30.81 71.34 -19.64
C GLU A 1027 -29.75 72.41 -19.90
N THR A 1028 -30.06 73.38 -20.76
CA THR A 1028 -29.21 74.53 -21.07
C THR A 1028 -29.28 75.61 -20.00
N LEU A 1029 -30.37 75.72 -19.24
CA LEU A 1029 -30.52 76.73 -18.20
C LEU A 1029 -29.78 76.30 -16.92
N PHE A 1030 -30.16 75.15 -16.38
CA PHE A 1030 -29.57 74.55 -15.19
C PHE A 1030 -29.68 73.03 -15.25
N VAL A 1031 -28.57 72.33 -15.02
CA VAL A 1031 -28.54 70.88 -14.82
C VAL A 1031 -27.54 70.51 -13.73
N LEU A 1032 -27.93 69.56 -12.88
CA LEU A 1032 -27.08 68.86 -11.94
C LEU A 1032 -27.17 67.37 -12.28
N GLU A 1033 -26.12 66.84 -12.87
CA GLU A 1033 -26.03 65.45 -13.34
C GLU A 1033 -24.81 64.74 -12.73
N SER A 1034 -24.64 63.44 -12.94
CA SER A 1034 -23.40 62.75 -12.57
C SER A 1034 -22.26 63.17 -13.50
N GLU A 1035 -21.00 62.91 -13.11
CA GLU A 1035 -19.84 63.15 -13.99
C GLU A 1035 -19.92 62.38 -15.32
N HIS A 1036 -20.49 61.17 -15.29
CA HIS A 1036 -20.63 60.33 -16.48
C HIS A 1036 -21.89 60.64 -17.31
N GLY A 1037 -22.66 61.66 -16.93
CA GLY A 1037 -23.84 62.13 -17.66
C GLY A 1037 -25.06 61.19 -17.58
N GLN A 1038 -25.00 60.16 -16.72
CA GLN A 1038 -26.12 59.25 -16.44
C GLN A 1038 -26.49 59.37 -14.96
N GLY A 1039 -27.64 59.96 -14.66
CA GLY A 1039 -28.11 60.21 -13.29
C GLY A 1039 -27.78 61.61 -12.76
N GLY A 1040 -28.11 61.86 -11.49
CA GLY A 1040 -27.81 63.09 -10.78
C GLY A 1040 -26.52 63.03 -9.95
N PRO A 1041 -26.31 63.98 -9.03
CA PRO A 1041 -25.11 64.03 -8.21
C PRO A 1041 -25.07 62.84 -7.22
N THR A 1042 -23.86 62.42 -6.87
CA THR A 1042 -23.60 61.36 -5.90
C THR A 1042 -22.80 61.88 -4.71
N LEU A 1043 -23.10 61.35 -3.53
CA LEU A 1043 -22.34 61.51 -2.30
C LEU A 1043 -21.77 60.14 -1.94
N SER A 1044 -20.46 60.06 -1.80
CA SER A 1044 -19.75 58.84 -1.41
C SER A 1044 -18.85 59.17 -0.23
N ALA A 1045 -18.99 58.42 0.86
CA ALA A 1045 -18.20 58.60 2.06
C ALA A 1045 -17.87 57.25 2.72
N ALA A 1046 -16.62 57.06 3.13
CA ALA A 1046 -16.20 55.89 3.89
C ALA A 1046 -15.11 56.24 4.89
N THR A 1047 -15.18 55.63 6.07
CA THR A 1047 -14.18 55.80 7.14
C THR A 1047 -13.09 54.72 7.15
N PHE A 1048 -13.19 53.73 6.26
CA PHE A 1048 -12.27 52.59 6.13
C PHE A 1048 -11.90 52.29 4.67
N GLU A 1049 -10.89 51.44 4.46
CA GLU A 1049 -10.44 51.03 3.12
C GLU A 1049 -11.43 50.07 2.46
N GLN A 1050 -11.73 50.31 1.18
CA GLN A 1050 -12.61 49.53 0.32
C GLN A 1050 -11.84 49.07 -0.93
N PRO A 1051 -10.90 48.11 -0.82
CA PRO A 1051 -9.95 47.78 -1.88
C PRO A 1051 -10.62 47.36 -3.21
N ASP A 1052 -11.80 46.75 -3.14
CA ASP A 1052 -12.56 46.25 -4.29
C ASP A 1052 -13.56 47.27 -4.86
N HIS A 1053 -13.55 48.53 -4.40
CA HIS A 1053 -14.50 49.54 -4.89
C HIS A 1053 -14.26 49.88 -6.38
N GLU A 1054 -15.35 49.99 -7.16
CA GLU A 1054 -15.30 50.24 -8.61
C GLU A 1054 -14.62 51.57 -8.93
N VAL A 1055 -14.92 52.61 -8.14
CA VAL A 1055 -14.26 53.93 -8.22
C VAL A 1055 -12.94 53.90 -7.43
N GLU A 1056 -11.81 54.08 -8.12
CA GLU A 1056 -10.46 54.05 -7.53
C GLU A 1056 -10.29 55.05 -6.38
N ARG A 1057 -10.91 56.25 -6.50
CA ARG A 1057 -10.90 57.30 -5.47
C ARG A 1057 -11.62 56.89 -4.18
N SER A 1058 -12.60 55.99 -4.26
CA SER A 1058 -13.39 55.50 -3.13
C SER A 1058 -12.74 54.30 -2.39
N ARG A 1059 -11.59 53.81 -2.86
CA ARG A 1059 -10.91 52.65 -2.26
C ARG A 1059 -10.22 52.95 -0.92
N LYS A 1060 -9.91 54.21 -0.65
CA LYS A 1060 -9.38 54.68 0.65
C LYS A 1060 -10.49 55.39 1.42
N PRO A 1061 -10.35 55.60 2.75
CA PRO A 1061 -11.27 56.48 3.48
C PRO A 1061 -11.40 57.84 2.78
N HIS A 1062 -12.63 58.27 2.53
CA HIS A 1062 -12.95 59.44 1.73
C HIS A 1062 -14.30 60.03 2.12
N MET A 1063 -14.56 61.25 1.68
CA MET A 1063 -15.88 61.85 1.63
C MET A 1063 -15.87 62.87 0.49
N PHE A 1064 -16.64 62.62 -0.56
CA PHE A 1064 -16.75 63.55 -1.67
C PHE A 1064 -18.16 63.58 -2.24
N ILE A 1065 -18.50 64.71 -2.84
CA ILE A 1065 -19.67 64.85 -3.70
C ILE A 1065 -19.17 64.90 -5.14
N ASN A 1066 -19.70 64.05 -6.00
CA ASN A 1066 -19.39 64.05 -7.43
C ASN A 1066 -20.64 64.43 -8.24
N GLY A 1067 -20.49 65.35 -9.19
CA GLY A 1067 -21.50 65.63 -10.20
C GLY A 1067 -20.97 66.56 -11.27
N THR A 1068 -21.74 66.79 -12.32
CA THR A 1068 -21.54 67.84 -13.30
C THR A 1068 -22.57 68.93 -13.05
N VAL A 1069 -22.10 70.18 -12.92
CA VAL A 1069 -22.98 71.34 -12.89
C VAL A 1069 -22.98 71.98 -14.27
N GLY A 1070 -24.17 72.19 -14.82
CA GLY A 1070 -24.39 72.93 -16.05
C GLY A 1070 -25.18 74.21 -15.78
N ILE A 1071 -24.64 75.37 -16.16
CA ILE A 1071 -25.34 76.67 -16.07
C ILE A 1071 -25.17 77.40 -17.40
N LEU A 1072 -26.29 77.82 -18.01
CA LEU A 1072 -26.29 78.59 -19.27
C LEU A 1072 -25.47 77.95 -20.41
N GLY A 1073 -25.49 76.62 -20.51
CA GLY A 1073 -24.79 75.85 -21.54
C GLY A 1073 -23.31 75.54 -21.24
N VAL A 1074 -22.74 76.07 -20.15
CA VAL A 1074 -21.40 75.71 -19.67
C VAL A 1074 -21.52 74.52 -18.73
N ARG A 1075 -20.80 73.43 -19.00
CA ARG A 1075 -20.75 72.22 -18.15
C ARG A 1075 -19.35 72.01 -17.61
N SER A 1076 -19.24 71.64 -16.35
CA SER A 1076 -17.96 71.25 -15.75
C SER A 1076 -18.20 70.19 -14.67
N ALA A 1077 -17.31 69.20 -14.64
CA ALA A 1077 -17.31 68.18 -13.59
C ALA A 1077 -16.86 68.82 -12.28
N LEU A 1078 -17.58 68.51 -11.21
CA LEU A 1078 -17.42 69.02 -9.87
C LEU A 1078 -17.15 67.84 -8.94
N TYR A 1079 -15.92 67.75 -8.47
CA TYR A 1079 -15.58 66.94 -7.30
C TYR A 1079 -15.42 67.87 -6.11
N VAL A 1080 -16.32 67.74 -5.14
CA VAL A 1080 -16.21 68.45 -3.87
C VAL A 1080 -15.63 67.51 -2.83
N ASP A 1081 -14.34 67.65 -2.53
CA ASP A 1081 -13.74 66.94 -1.41
C ASP A 1081 -14.19 67.56 -0.09
N VAL A 1082 -14.60 66.72 0.86
CA VAL A 1082 -14.90 67.12 2.22
C VAL A 1082 -13.71 66.75 3.10
N ASN A 1083 -13.06 67.75 3.69
CA ASN A 1083 -11.91 67.54 4.57
C ASN A 1083 -12.04 68.38 5.85
N ALA A 1084 -11.07 68.24 6.77
CA ALA A 1084 -11.02 69.02 8.01
C ALA A 1084 -10.96 70.54 7.79
N ASP A 1085 -10.67 70.93 6.56
CA ASP A 1085 -10.49 72.28 6.05
C ASP A 1085 -11.74 72.77 5.27
N GLY A 1086 -12.87 72.05 5.29
CA GLY A 1086 -14.13 72.43 4.63
C GLY A 1086 -14.40 71.69 3.32
N LEU A 1087 -15.29 72.25 2.49
CA LEU A 1087 -15.59 71.80 1.13
C LEU A 1087 -14.68 72.52 0.14
N ALA A 1088 -13.92 71.82 -0.69
CA ALA A 1088 -13.12 72.43 -1.75
C ALA A 1088 -13.57 71.95 -3.14
N PHE A 1089 -13.61 72.85 -4.12
CA PHE A 1089 -13.96 72.53 -5.50
C PHE A 1089 -13.13 73.32 -6.51
N GLU A 1090 -12.95 72.74 -7.70
CA GLU A 1090 -12.30 73.38 -8.86
C GLU A 1090 -13.14 73.15 -10.11
N LEU A 1091 -13.31 74.20 -10.92
CA LEU A 1091 -14.08 74.23 -12.15
C LEU A 1091 -13.21 74.83 -13.25
N THR A 1092 -12.75 74.01 -14.19
CA THR A 1092 -12.00 74.44 -15.37
C THR A 1092 -12.78 74.12 -16.64
N GLY A 1093 -12.69 74.99 -17.66
CA GLY A 1093 -13.37 74.75 -18.93
C GLY A 1093 -13.18 75.85 -19.97
N TRP A 1094 -13.77 75.65 -21.14
CA TRP A 1094 -13.79 76.62 -22.23
C TRP A 1094 -15.15 77.32 -22.26
N LEU A 1095 -15.17 78.66 -22.25
CA LEU A 1095 -16.40 79.43 -22.50
C LEU A 1095 -16.70 79.50 -24.00
N LEU A 1096 -15.65 79.69 -24.82
CA LEU A 1096 -15.63 79.78 -26.29
C LEU A 1096 -14.21 79.38 -26.79
N PRO A 1097 -13.99 79.05 -28.07
CA PRO A 1097 -12.63 78.79 -28.59
C PRO A 1097 -11.67 79.95 -28.29
N GLY A 1098 -10.59 79.68 -27.57
CA GLY A 1098 -9.63 80.70 -27.12
C GLY A 1098 -9.99 81.41 -25.80
N ALA A 1099 -11.09 81.05 -25.15
CA ALA A 1099 -11.52 81.57 -23.84
C ALA A 1099 -11.61 80.44 -22.79
N VAL A 1100 -10.62 80.37 -21.91
CA VAL A 1100 -10.54 79.41 -20.79
C VAL A 1100 -10.98 80.07 -19.49
N PHE A 1101 -11.71 79.34 -18.65
CA PHE A 1101 -11.94 79.73 -17.27
C PHE A 1101 -11.42 78.67 -16.30
N GLU A 1102 -11.00 79.12 -15.14
CA GLU A 1102 -10.61 78.30 -13.98
C GLU A 1102 -11.23 78.96 -12.75
N VAL A 1103 -12.02 78.24 -11.95
CA VAL A 1103 -12.64 78.75 -10.73
C VAL A 1103 -12.43 77.73 -9.62
N GLN A 1104 -11.73 78.12 -8.57
CA GLN A 1104 -11.51 77.33 -7.36
C GLN A 1104 -12.32 77.94 -6.22
N GLY A 1105 -13.03 77.11 -5.46
CA GLY A 1105 -13.81 77.53 -4.31
C GLY A 1105 -13.55 76.69 -3.08
N ARG A 1106 -13.62 77.32 -1.91
CA ARG A 1106 -13.54 76.69 -0.60
C ARG A 1106 -14.68 77.19 0.27
N VAL A 1107 -15.41 76.29 0.91
CA VAL A 1107 -16.48 76.58 1.87
C VAL A 1107 -16.07 76.02 3.22
N MET A 1108 -15.79 76.87 4.19
CA MET A 1108 -15.47 76.44 5.56
C MET A 1108 -16.75 76.17 6.36
N ASP A 1109 -17.75 77.04 6.22
CA ASP A 1109 -19.09 76.91 6.81
C ASP A 1109 -20.14 77.76 6.04
N LEU A 1110 -21.39 77.83 6.51
CA LEU A 1110 -22.48 78.60 5.87
C LEU A 1110 -22.21 80.11 5.75
N TYR A 1111 -21.20 80.64 6.45
CA TYR A 1111 -20.84 82.06 6.53
C TYR A 1111 -19.39 82.35 6.11
N ASP A 1112 -18.64 81.33 5.70
CA ASP A 1112 -17.24 81.44 5.26
C ASP A 1112 -17.03 80.67 3.94
N LEU A 1113 -16.99 81.42 2.84
CA LEU A 1113 -16.86 80.97 1.45
C LEU A 1113 -15.77 81.79 0.77
N GLU A 1114 -14.82 81.16 0.10
CA GLU A 1114 -13.81 81.82 -0.72
C GLU A 1114 -13.81 81.19 -2.11
N ILE A 1115 -14.18 81.94 -3.15
CA ILE A 1115 -14.13 81.53 -4.54
C ILE A 1115 -13.16 82.45 -5.27
N ARG A 1116 -12.12 81.89 -5.87
CA ARG A 1116 -11.20 82.59 -6.75
C ARG A 1116 -11.30 82.00 -8.14
N GLY A 1117 -11.06 82.80 -9.16
CA GLY A 1117 -11.02 82.26 -10.50
C GLY A 1117 -10.30 83.15 -11.47
N THR A 1118 -9.98 82.62 -12.63
CA THR A 1118 -9.44 83.34 -13.76
C THR A 1118 -10.27 83.04 -14.99
N ILE A 1119 -10.49 84.04 -15.83
CA ILE A 1119 -10.98 83.88 -17.21
C ILE A 1119 -9.92 84.49 -18.11
N ALA A 1120 -9.37 83.70 -19.02
CA ALA A 1120 -8.38 84.16 -19.98
C ALA A 1120 -8.90 83.94 -21.40
N VAL A 1121 -8.94 85.01 -22.19
CA VAL A 1121 -9.24 85.00 -23.62
C VAL A 1121 -7.98 85.41 -24.37
N THR A 1122 -7.38 84.50 -25.13
CA THR A 1122 -6.10 84.74 -25.85
C THR A 1122 -6.24 84.48 -27.34
N ILE A 1123 -5.73 85.40 -28.17
CA ILE A 1123 -5.70 85.25 -29.63
C ILE A 1123 -4.24 85.07 -30.07
N GLU A 1124 -3.61 83.94 -29.77
CA GLU A 1124 -2.14 83.82 -29.88
C GLU A 1124 -1.59 83.92 -31.32
N THR A 1125 -2.32 83.44 -32.33
CA THR A 1125 -1.85 83.47 -33.73
C THR A 1125 -2.99 83.68 -34.72
N ILE A 1126 -2.83 84.66 -35.61
CA ILE A 1126 -3.66 84.79 -36.81
C ILE A 1126 -2.87 84.24 -38.00
N ASP A 1127 -3.40 83.18 -38.60
CA ASP A 1127 -2.86 82.59 -39.81
C ASP A 1127 -3.27 83.41 -41.04
N LEU A 1128 -2.31 84.04 -41.72
CA LEU A 1128 -2.56 84.83 -42.93
C LEU A 1128 -2.35 84.01 -44.23
N GLY A 1129 -2.32 82.67 -44.13
CA GLY A 1129 -2.14 81.78 -45.26
C GLY A 1129 -0.72 81.88 -45.85
N PRO A 1130 -0.54 82.04 -47.18
CA PRO A 1130 0.79 82.06 -47.81
C PRO A 1130 1.73 83.16 -47.32
N ARG A 1131 1.20 84.14 -46.57
CA ARG A 1131 1.96 85.26 -45.99
C ARG A 1131 2.50 84.95 -44.58
N GLY A 1132 2.30 83.74 -44.07
CA GLY A 1132 2.79 83.28 -42.78
C GLY A 1132 1.80 83.52 -41.63
N LYS A 1133 2.15 83.01 -40.45
CA LYS A 1133 1.39 83.23 -39.21
C LYS A 1133 1.92 84.48 -38.51
N ILE A 1134 1.02 85.39 -38.14
CA ILE A 1134 1.37 86.52 -37.26
C ILE A 1134 0.96 86.13 -35.84
N SER A 1135 1.93 86.11 -34.93
CA SER A 1135 1.62 86.02 -33.51
C SER A 1135 1.09 87.37 -33.05
N ILE A 1136 -0.11 87.35 -32.48
CA ILE A 1136 -0.71 88.53 -31.87
C ILE A 1136 -0.74 88.23 -30.39
N ASP A 1137 0.22 88.75 -29.65
CA ASP A 1137 0.28 88.53 -28.20
C ASP A 1137 -0.72 89.48 -27.51
N THR A 1138 -2.00 89.23 -27.78
CA THR A 1138 -3.14 90.02 -27.31
C THR A 1138 -4.16 89.09 -26.66
N GLY A 1139 -4.56 89.43 -25.44
CA GLY A 1139 -5.55 88.69 -24.69
C GLY A 1139 -6.14 89.50 -23.55
N VAL A 1140 -7.26 89.03 -23.02
CA VAL A 1140 -7.89 89.58 -21.83
C VAL A 1140 -7.82 88.51 -20.75
N SER A 1141 -7.25 88.85 -19.60
CA SER A 1141 -7.32 88.01 -18.39
C SER A 1141 -8.17 88.73 -17.36
N CYS A 1142 -8.96 87.98 -16.61
CA CYS A 1142 -9.82 88.49 -15.56
C CYS A 1142 -9.68 87.58 -14.36
N GLU A 1143 -9.21 88.11 -13.24
CA GLU A 1143 -9.17 87.41 -11.96
C GLU A 1143 -10.41 87.78 -11.15
N LEU A 1144 -11.13 86.77 -10.69
CA LEU A 1144 -12.29 86.84 -9.82
C LEU A 1144 -11.86 86.45 -8.40
N ASP A 1145 -12.31 87.19 -7.40
CA ASP A 1145 -12.12 86.87 -5.98
C ASP A 1145 -13.40 87.22 -5.20
N ILE A 1146 -14.22 86.22 -4.87
CA ILE A 1146 -15.43 86.33 -4.08
C ILE A 1146 -15.14 85.73 -2.70
N LYS A 1147 -15.35 86.49 -1.63
CA LYS A 1147 -15.23 85.98 -0.26
C LYS A 1147 -16.44 86.36 0.58
N VAL A 1148 -16.97 85.40 1.32
CA VAL A 1148 -17.89 85.60 2.42
C VAL A 1148 -17.11 85.23 3.68
N LYS A 1149 -17.08 86.09 4.69
CA LYS A 1149 -16.52 85.76 6.01
C LYS A 1149 -17.34 86.44 7.09
N ASP A 1150 -17.79 85.69 8.09
CA ASP A 1150 -18.67 86.17 9.17
C ASP A 1150 -19.96 86.85 8.65
N GLY A 1151 -20.49 86.38 7.51
CA GLY A 1151 -21.67 86.94 6.86
C GLY A 1151 -21.44 88.27 6.12
N VAL A 1152 -20.19 88.73 6.02
CA VAL A 1152 -19.79 89.87 5.19
C VAL A 1152 -19.35 89.35 3.82
N MET A 1153 -20.03 89.80 2.77
CA MET A 1153 -19.67 89.43 1.39
C MET A 1153 -18.76 90.48 0.77
N SER A 1154 -17.72 90.02 0.09
CA SER A 1154 -16.82 90.82 -0.72
C SER A 1154 -16.63 90.16 -2.08
N ALA A 1155 -16.59 90.97 -3.13
CA ALA A 1155 -16.26 90.52 -4.47
C ALA A 1155 -15.27 91.51 -5.10
N GLY A 1156 -14.19 90.96 -5.63
CA GLY A 1156 -13.14 91.62 -6.37
C GLY A 1156 -13.10 91.08 -7.79
N LEU A 1157 -12.93 91.97 -8.76
CA LEU A 1157 -12.66 91.61 -10.14
C LEU A 1157 -11.49 92.46 -10.63
N ASP A 1158 -10.42 91.78 -11.03
CA ASP A 1158 -9.17 92.36 -11.50
C ASP A 1158 -8.95 91.93 -12.96
N ALA A 1159 -9.31 92.80 -13.90
CA ALA A 1159 -9.13 92.53 -15.33
C ALA A 1159 -7.84 93.17 -15.84
N ALA A 1160 -7.16 92.50 -16.77
CA ALA A 1160 -6.01 93.01 -17.49
C ALA A 1160 -6.12 92.66 -18.97
N VAL A 1161 -5.72 93.60 -19.82
CA VAL A 1161 -5.61 93.38 -21.26
C VAL A 1161 -4.12 93.36 -21.60
N THR A 1162 -3.66 92.26 -22.18
CA THR A 1162 -2.37 92.19 -22.84
C THR A 1162 -2.56 92.63 -24.28
N PHE A 1163 -1.78 93.57 -24.77
CA PHE A 1163 -1.82 94.04 -26.15
C PHE A 1163 -0.40 94.18 -26.66
N HIS A 1164 -0.02 93.43 -27.71
CA HIS A 1164 1.35 93.38 -28.23
C HIS A 1164 2.42 93.04 -27.17
N GLY A 1165 2.11 92.14 -26.24
CA GLY A 1165 3.04 91.72 -25.19
C GLY A 1165 3.16 92.69 -24.00
N GLU A 1166 2.49 93.85 -24.02
CA GLU A 1166 2.39 94.74 -22.87
C GLU A 1166 1.08 94.51 -22.09
N ARG A 1167 1.18 94.26 -20.79
CA ARG A 1167 0.04 94.05 -19.89
C ARG A 1167 -0.46 95.39 -19.35
N HIS A 1168 -1.70 95.74 -19.67
CA HIS A 1168 -2.41 96.90 -19.13
C HIS A 1168 -3.47 96.44 -18.12
N ALA A 1169 -3.30 96.79 -16.85
CA ALA A 1169 -4.33 96.56 -15.85
C ALA A 1169 -5.54 97.48 -16.11
N LEU A 1170 -6.73 96.89 -16.17
CA LEU A 1170 -7.98 97.64 -16.13
C LEU A 1170 -8.37 97.88 -14.67
N SER A 1171 -9.14 98.94 -14.40
CA SER A 1171 -9.47 99.39 -13.05
C SER A 1171 -10.01 98.26 -12.15
N ARG A 1172 -9.35 98.07 -11.00
CA ARG A 1172 -9.77 97.15 -9.92
C ARG A 1172 -11.10 97.57 -9.32
N SER A 1173 -12.09 96.69 -9.38
CA SER A 1173 -13.39 96.86 -8.72
C SER A 1173 -13.45 95.98 -7.48
N ARG A 1174 -13.57 96.58 -6.29
CA ARG A 1174 -13.88 95.88 -5.03
C ARG A 1174 -15.17 96.42 -4.44
N ARG A 1175 -16.14 95.55 -4.16
CA ARG A 1175 -17.33 95.87 -3.35
C ARG A 1175 -17.36 94.98 -2.12
N SER A 1176 -17.57 95.58 -0.95
CA SER A 1176 -17.85 94.89 0.31
C SER A 1176 -19.23 95.30 0.80
N GLN A 1177 -20.10 94.34 1.13
CA GLN A 1177 -21.45 94.59 1.62
C GLN A 1177 -21.63 93.87 2.96
N GLY A 1178 -21.79 94.64 4.04
CA GLY A 1178 -22.09 94.10 5.38
C GLY A 1178 -23.60 93.98 5.59
N CYS A 1179 -24.09 92.79 5.88
CA CYS A 1179 -25.48 92.58 6.29
C CYS A 1179 -25.62 92.76 7.80
N ALA A 1180 -26.28 93.84 8.24
CA ALA A 1180 -26.69 94.02 9.63
C ALA A 1180 -27.86 93.08 9.97
N ARG A 1181 -27.75 92.35 11.09
CA ARG A 1181 -28.81 91.50 11.66
C ARG A 1181 -30.05 92.35 12.01
N GLY A 1182 -31.22 92.00 11.48
CA GLY A 1182 -32.50 92.60 11.90
C GLY A 1182 -33.77 92.02 11.25
N SER A 1183 -34.49 91.19 12.02
CA SER A 1183 -35.96 90.94 12.06
C SER A 1183 -36.84 90.81 10.80
N ARG A 1184 -37.56 89.68 10.76
CA ARG A 1184 -38.85 89.37 10.07
C ARG A 1184 -39.81 90.56 9.81
N ARG A 1185 -40.33 90.68 8.59
CA ARG A 1185 -41.76 90.50 8.18
C ARG A 1185 -42.04 91.01 6.75
N GLU A 1186 -42.76 90.19 6.00
CA GLU A 1186 -43.74 90.48 4.91
C GLU A 1186 -43.46 91.59 3.87
N ALA A 1187 -43.36 91.19 2.59
CA ALA A 1187 -44.42 91.35 1.56
C ALA A 1187 -43.90 91.64 0.13
N VAL A 1188 -44.25 90.74 -0.81
CA VAL A 1188 -44.92 91.01 -2.09
C VAL A 1188 -44.20 91.77 -3.24
N ARG A 1189 -44.24 91.12 -4.43
CA ARG A 1189 -44.32 91.59 -5.83
C ARG A 1189 -43.06 91.71 -6.72
N SER A 1190 -43.24 91.12 -7.92
CA SER A 1190 -42.53 91.21 -9.21
C SER A 1190 -41.08 90.72 -9.29
N VAL A 1191 -40.83 89.62 -10.00
CA VAL A 1191 -40.70 89.50 -11.47
C VAL A 1191 -41.27 88.16 -11.91
#